data_AF-A0A7J5BDV6-F1
#
_entry.id   AF-A0A7J5BDV6-F1
#
_cell.length_a   1.000
_cell.length_b   1.000
_cell.length_c   1.000
_cell.angle_alpha   90.00
_cell.angle_beta   90.00
_cell.angle_gamma   90.00
#
_symmetry.space_group_name_H-M   'P 1'
#
loop_
_entity.id
_entity.type
_entity.pdbx_description
1 polymer ?
#
loop_
_entity_poly.entity_id
_entity_poly.type
_entity_poly.pdbx_seq_one_letter_code
_entity_poly.pdbx_strand_id
1 'polypeptide(L)'
;MSSTAAPQPSSSRPPSDSTPRNGRKFGPLAATIAIVVALILVFFWFTGFYADVLWYDQLGYSAVLYTRWIATAIMFLIGFVGMALPIYLILHLAYRNRPVYAKLSQQLNEYQRALEPVRKVVFIIIPAFLGLLAGLSTAGTWETVIQFFNSTPFGTTDPLFGNDISFYVFQLPFWRGIVAFASAVLLLGLVITVAVSYLYGGIRVTGREVVISKAARIQTAIMAGLFVLSQGVSFWFDRYNSLTESNGRWTGSLYADVHASIPGLAIFAGAAMIVALLFFFAAIAGRWTLPVVGVAGLLVVGLVAGAVYPWVVQQLQVGPNEQSLETEYIQNNIDATRDAYGVADINVQSYAGVTTAEAGQLREDAETTANIRILDPSIVGPTFAQFEQERAYYQFPTELDVDRYIIDDATQDAVTTVREINVNGLGADAQSWVNRTIVYTHGYGLVAAYGNQRGPDGQPLFFASGMPQQAEALDEIEPRVYFGENSPEYSIVGAPEGSDPVEFDHISGADGVSQTYNTFSGDGGPSLGNLFNRLVYAIKFQSEQILLSDAINSESQILYDRDPIERVQAAAPYLTLDSDTYASVVDGQLVWIVDGYTTTNAYPYSTQVSIEEEAADSNTPAPTLPTQPINYIRNSVKATVNAYDGSVTLYAWDTDDPILQTWQKIFPTSLQSVDEMSGDLLSHVRYPEDMFKVQRSILATYHVTDAAEYYNQTNAWELPLDPTASADAQLRQPPYYLTMQMPGQDPAFSLYSTFIPMVSGDGTRNVLTGYLSANANAGNVPGEVAEDYGTLTLLEIENDSVNGPGQVQNIFNSNETVANQLSLLERGGQTQVLRGNLLTLPVGEGFLYVQPVYVQSTGETSYPLLRRVLVAFGDNIAFEDTLDAALDKLFLGDSGADAGDGNLDEVLDDPNVEVPDAEDAPEDVDTDTGETPAPTTTPEPTTTPAPTTDTSPSGDAYADLQDALADASQALEDRTEAYANNDLVGAAEADARMTEALERAAEAESRLNN
;
A
#
# COMPACT_ATOMS: atom_id res chain seq x y z
N MET A 1 82.63 -24.88 38.59
CA MET A 1 82.99 -24.31 37.28
C MET A 1 82.30 -25.12 36.20
N SER A 2 81.41 -24.44 35.47
CA SER A 2 80.98 -24.62 34.07
C SER A 2 80.48 -25.97 33.52
N SER A 3 79.20 -25.91 33.11
CA SER A 3 78.64 -26.24 31.79
C SER A 3 77.99 -27.60 31.51
N THR A 4 76.64 -27.54 31.43
CA THR A 4 75.69 -28.04 30.40
C THR A 4 75.66 -29.51 29.96
N ALA A 5 74.49 -30.16 30.18
CA ALA A 5 73.66 -30.84 29.16
C ALA A 5 72.33 -31.37 29.79
N ALA A 6 71.22 -31.36 29.03
CA ALA A 6 69.85 -31.79 29.40
C ALA A 6 69.54 -33.24 28.90
N PRO A 7 68.29 -33.83 28.91
CA PRO A 7 67.07 -33.68 29.74
C PRO A 7 66.35 -35.02 30.18
N GLN A 8 65.24 -34.88 30.97
CA GLN A 8 64.07 -35.77 31.24
C GLN A 8 64.24 -37.03 32.16
N PRO A 9 63.17 -37.60 32.82
CA PRO A 9 61.80 -37.13 33.12
C PRO A 9 61.30 -37.40 34.58
N SER A 10 60.02 -37.06 34.83
CA SER A 10 59.09 -37.56 35.87
C SER A 10 59.00 -36.84 37.23
N SER A 11 57.78 -36.37 37.56
CA SER A 11 57.02 -36.82 38.74
C SER A 11 55.74 -36.00 38.98
N SER A 12 54.65 -36.75 39.17
CA SER A 12 53.51 -36.56 40.08
C SER A 12 53.05 -35.14 40.47
N ARG A 13 51.76 -34.86 40.22
CA ARG A 13 50.99 -33.86 40.98
C ARG A 13 49.71 -34.52 41.56
N PRO A 14 49.32 -34.21 42.81
CA PRO A 14 48.28 -34.94 43.55
C PRO A 14 46.85 -34.44 43.25
N PRO A 15 45.81 -35.17 43.67
CA PRO A 15 44.42 -34.80 43.43
C PRO A 15 43.99 -33.69 44.40
N SER A 16 43.37 -32.63 43.88
CA SER A 16 42.68 -31.64 44.70
C SER A 16 41.18 -31.79 44.51
N ASP A 17 40.51 -32.05 45.63
CA ASP A 17 39.07 -32.21 45.84
C ASP A 17 38.16 -31.41 44.91
N SER A 18 37.38 -32.12 44.10
CA SER A 18 36.13 -31.60 43.56
C SER A 18 35.12 -31.50 44.70
N THR A 19 35.05 -30.34 45.33
CA THR A 19 33.88 -29.94 46.12
C THR A 19 32.62 -30.11 45.27
N PRO A 20 31.54 -30.72 45.79
CA PRO A 20 30.29 -30.78 45.05
C PRO A 20 29.81 -29.34 44.86
N ARG A 21 29.81 -28.85 43.61
CA ARG A 21 29.04 -27.67 43.25
C ARG A 21 27.59 -27.99 43.62
N ASN A 22 27.15 -27.48 44.77
CA ASN A 22 25.74 -27.31 45.07
C ASN A 22 25.15 -26.65 43.83
N GLY A 23 24.34 -27.39 43.06
CA GLY A 23 23.50 -26.79 42.04
C GLY A 23 22.77 -25.65 42.73
N ARG A 24 22.90 -24.43 42.20
CA ARG A 24 22.09 -23.29 42.64
C ARG A 24 20.64 -23.74 42.53
N LYS A 25 20.08 -24.24 43.63
CA LYS A 25 18.64 -24.45 43.76
C LYS A 25 18.05 -23.07 43.53
N PHE A 26 17.16 -22.93 42.55
CA PHE A 26 16.35 -21.72 42.40
C PHE A 26 15.78 -21.40 43.78
N GLY A 27 16.30 -20.34 44.41
CA GLY A 27 15.82 -19.91 45.71
C GLY A 27 14.35 -19.49 45.58
N PRO A 28 13.55 -19.56 46.65
CA PRO A 28 12.16 -19.08 46.62
C PRO A 28 12.05 -17.63 46.12
N LEU A 29 13.08 -16.80 46.36
CA LEU A 29 13.20 -15.45 45.81
C LEU A 29 13.29 -15.44 44.27
N ALA A 30 14.14 -16.27 43.67
CA ALA A 30 14.29 -16.33 42.20
C ALA A 30 13.03 -16.88 41.52
N ALA A 31 12.35 -17.85 42.15
CA ALA A 31 11.06 -18.33 41.68
C ALA A 31 9.97 -17.25 41.81
N THR A 32 9.98 -16.47 42.90
CA THR A 32 9.04 -15.35 43.08
C THR A 32 9.27 -14.25 42.03
N ILE A 33 10.53 -13.86 41.79
CA ILE A 33 10.88 -12.90 40.75
C ILE A 33 10.44 -13.41 39.37
N ALA A 34 10.71 -14.68 39.05
CA ALA A 34 10.28 -15.26 37.78
C ALA A 34 8.76 -15.28 37.60
N ILE A 35 8.01 -15.59 38.67
CA ILE A 35 6.53 -15.55 38.64
C ILE A 35 6.04 -14.11 38.46
N VAL A 36 6.64 -13.15 39.17
CA VAL A 36 6.28 -11.73 39.04
C VAL A 36 6.56 -11.23 37.62
N VAL A 37 7.74 -11.53 37.06
CA VAL A 37 8.08 -11.19 35.67
C VAL A 37 7.10 -11.85 34.69
N ALA A 38 6.77 -13.13 34.88
CA ALA A 38 5.79 -13.81 34.04
C ALA A 38 4.39 -13.18 34.13
N LEU A 39 3.94 -12.81 35.34
CA LEU A 39 2.66 -12.12 35.54
C LEU A 39 2.67 -10.74 34.89
N ILE A 40 3.78 -10.01 34.99
CA ILE A 40 3.95 -8.72 34.33
C ILE A 40 3.85 -8.89 32.81
N LEU A 41 4.58 -9.83 32.21
CA LEU A 41 4.52 -10.10 30.77
C LEU A 41 3.12 -10.52 30.31
N VAL A 42 2.44 -11.38 31.08
CA VAL A 42 1.04 -11.76 30.80
C VAL A 42 0.12 -10.56 30.91
N PHE A 43 0.36 -9.67 31.87
CA PHE A 43 -0.43 -8.46 32.04
C PHE A 43 -0.23 -7.49 30.87
N PHE A 44 1.01 -7.22 30.43
CA PHE A 44 1.31 -6.41 29.23
C PHE A 44 0.67 -6.99 27.97
N TRP A 45 0.67 -8.32 27.82
CA TRP A 45 -0.01 -8.96 26.70
C TRP A 45 -1.54 -8.82 26.81
N PHE A 46 -2.08 -8.96 28.01
CA PHE A 46 -3.51 -8.79 28.29
C PHE A 46 -3.99 -7.35 28.05
N THR A 47 -3.18 -6.33 28.38
CA THR A 47 -3.58 -4.93 28.18
C THR A 47 -3.78 -4.60 26.70
N GLY A 48 -2.91 -5.10 25.81
CA GLY A 48 -3.11 -4.96 24.37
C GLY A 48 -4.41 -5.61 23.90
N PHE A 49 -4.58 -6.90 24.23
CA PHE A 49 -5.79 -7.66 23.90
C PHE A 49 -7.08 -7.00 24.40
N TYR A 50 -7.08 -6.49 25.63
CA TYR A 50 -8.26 -5.85 26.21
C TYR A 50 -8.54 -4.48 25.59
N ALA A 51 -7.51 -3.70 25.27
CA ALA A 51 -7.66 -2.44 24.54
C ALA A 51 -8.25 -2.67 23.13
N ASP A 52 -7.80 -3.71 22.42
CA ASP A 52 -8.34 -4.07 21.10
C ASP A 52 -9.82 -4.45 21.20
N VAL A 53 -10.20 -5.23 22.22
CA VAL A 53 -11.61 -5.59 22.45
C VAL A 53 -12.46 -4.35 22.69
N LEU A 54 -12.02 -3.41 23.53
CA LEU A 54 -12.78 -2.19 23.80
C LEU A 54 -12.93 -1.32 22.54
N TRP A 55 -11.90 -1.24 21.72
CA TRP A 55 -11.91 -0.44 20.49
C TRP A 55 -12.78 -1.05 19.41
N TYR A 56 -12.69 -2.36 19.17
CA TYR A 56 -13.58 -3.04 18.21
C TYR A 56 -15.05 -3.06 18.67
N ASP A 57 -15.30 -3.03 19.99
CA ASP A 57 -16.64 -2.88 20.54
C ASP A 57 -17.21 -1.49 20.25
N GLN A 58 -16.41 -0.43 20.46
CA GLN A 58 -16.78 0.94 20.09
C GLN A 58 -16.99 1.09 18.58
N LEU A 59 -16.13 0.51 17.75
CA LEU A 59 -16.26 0.56 16.29
C LEU A 59 -17.51 -0.19 15.78
N GLY A 60 -18.05 -1.13 16.56
CA GLY A 60 -19.18 -1.98 16.17
C GLY A 60 -18.81 -3.28 15.42
N TYR A 61 -17.51 -3.59 15.26
CA TYR A 61 -17.01 -4.74 14.48
C TYR A 61 -16.36 -5.84 15.33
N SER A 62 -16.71 -5.95 16.62
CA SER A 62 -16.19 -6.98 17.54
C SER A 62 -16.35 -8.42 17.02
N ALA A 63 -17.39 -8.70 16.21
CA ALA A 63 -17.57 -9.98 15.53
C ALA A 63 -16.42 -10.33 14.58
N VAL A 64 -15.84 -9.35 13.89
CA VAL A 64 -14.70 -9.53 12.98
C VAL A 64 -13.46 -9.95 13.78
N LEU A 65 -13.17 -9.22 14.86
CA LEU A 65 -12.07 -9.51 15.78
C LEU A 65 -12.16 -10.93 16.35
N TYR A 66 -13.30 -11.28 16.95
CA TYR A 66 -13.48 -12.58 17.58
C TYR A 66 -13.45 -13.72 16.56
N THR A 67 -14.04 -13.54 15.38
CA THR A 67 -13.99 -14.55 14.32
C THR A 67 -12.55 -14.80 13.87
N ARG A 68 -11.77 -13.73 13.62
CA ARG A 68 -10.34 -13.82 13.27
C ARG A 68 -9.54 -14.54 14.34
N TRP A 69 -9.70 -14.16 15.61
CA TRP A 69 -8.99 -14.79 16.73
C TRP A 69 -9.37 -16.24 16.93
N ILE A 70 -10.67 -16.57 16.91
CA ILE A 70 -11.16 -17.94 17.06
C ILE A 70 -10.68 -18.80 15.89
N ALA A 71 -10.78 -18.32 14.65
CA ALA A 71 -10.30 -19.04 13.47
C ALA A 71 -8.79 -19.28 13.54
N THR A 72 -8.01 -18.25 13.87
CA THR A 72 -6.55 -18.33 14.05
C THR A 72 -6.19 -19.33 15.16
N ALA A 73 -6.88 -19.30 16.30
CA ALA A 73 -6.64 -20.20 17.42
C ALA A 73 -7.02 -21.66 17.09
N ILE A 74 -8.13 -21.88 16.39
CA ILE A 74 -8.54 -23.20 15.90
C ILE A 74 -7.49 -23.73 14.92
N MET A 75 -7.04 -22.91 13.98
CA MET A 75 -6.01 -23.29 13.01
C MET A 75 -4.66 -23.57 13.66
N PHE A 76 -4.28 -22.78 14.67
CA PHE A 76 -3.13 -23.06 15.51
C PHE A 76 -3.24 -24.43 16.18
N LEU A 77 -4.39 -24.75 16.79
CA LEU A 77 -4.62 -26.04 17.44
C LEU A 77 -4.62 -27.20 16.42
N ILE A 78 -5.20 -27.01 15.24
CA ILE A 78 -5.18 -27.99 14.15
C ILE A 78 -3.74 -28.26 13.71
N GLY A 79 -2.94 -27.21 13.45
CA GLY A 79 -1.53 -27.37 13.08
C GLY A 79 -0.69 -28.01 14.19
N PHE A 80 -0.91 -27.59 15.45
CA PHE A 80 -0.20 -28.12 16.60
C PHE A 80 -0.49 -29.60 16.81
N VAL A 81 -1.77 -29.99 16.89
CA VAL A 81 -2.16 -31.38 17.11
C VAL A 81 -1.85 -32.22 15.87
N GLY A 82 -2.10 -31.68 14.68
CA GLY A 82 -1.84 -32.32 13.40
C GLY A 82 -0.37 -32.65 13.16
N MET A 83 0.57 -31.92 13.76
CA MET A 83 2.00 -32.23 13.71
C MET A 83 2.47 -33.01 14.95
N ALA A 84 2.15 -32.53 16.16
CA ALA A 84 2.67 -33.11 17.40
C ALA A 84 2.19 -34.56 17.60
N LEU A 85 0.90 -34.85 17.35
CA LEU A 85 0.35 -36.17 17.60
C LEU A 85 0.94 -37.24 16.66
N PRO A 86 0.97 -37.05 15.32
CA PRO A 86 1.61 -38.02 14.43
C PRO A 86 3.10 -38.20 14.72
N ILE A 87 3.85 -37.12 14.96
CA ILE A 87 5.29 -37.23 15.25
C ILE A 87 5.54 -37.97 16.57
N TYR A 88 4.72 -37.71 17.60
CA TYR A 88 4.78 -38.46 18.86
C TYR A 88 4.50 -39.95 18.64
N LEU A 89 3.46 -40.30 17.87
CA LEU A 89 3.11 -41.69 17.56
C LEU A 89 4.24 -42.38 16.79
N ILE A 90 4.85 -41.69 15.82
CA ILE A 90 5.98 -42.19 15.03
C ILE A 90 7.20 -42.45 15.92
N LEU A 91 7.57 -41.51 16.79
CA LEU A 91 8.63 -41.68 17.78
C LEU A 91 8.37 -42.85 18.72
N HIS A 92 7.14 -42.92 19.24
CA HIS A 92 6.73 -43.96 20.18
C HIS A 92 6.81 -45.35 19.53
N LEU A 93 6.31 -45.50 18.30
CA LEU A 93 6.31 -46.76 17.57
C LEU A 93 7.74 -47.19 17.18
N ALA A 94 8.59 -46.25 16.75
CA ALA A 94 9.98 -46.51 16.40
C ALA A 94 10.78 -47.01 17.62
N TYR A 95 10.57 -46.37 18.77
CA TYR A 95 11.21 -46.77 20.01
C TYR A 95 10.68 -48.09 20.57
N ARG A 96 9.35 -48.28 20.59
CA ARG A 96 8.72 -49.49 21.13
C ARG A 96 9.18 -50.74 20.40
N ASN A 97 9.42 -50.64 19.09
CA ASN A 97 9.81 -51.76 18.25
C ASN A 97 11.34 -51.91 18.10
N ARG A 98 12.14 -51.30 18.99
CA ARG A 98 13.61 -51.39 18.98
C ARG A 98 14.12 -52.82 19.27
N PRO A 99 15.22 -53.26 18.63
CA PRO A 99 15.85 -54.54 18.96
C PRO A 99 16.55 -54.50 20.33
N VAL A 100 16.17 -55.39 21.25
CA VAL A 100 16.63 -55.40 22.66
C VAL A 100 18.10 -55.86 22.83
N TYR A 101 18.68 -56.58 21.85
CA TYR A 101 20.02 -57.18 21.94
C TYR A 101 20.97 -56.71 20.82
N ALA A 102 21.09 -55.40 20.59
CA ALA A 102 22.02 -54.84 19.60
C ALA A 102 23.37 -54.45 20.25
N LYS A 103 24.50 -54.86 19.64
CA LYS A 103 25.84 -54.34 19.97
C LYS A 103 26.09 -53.07 19.13
N LEU A 104 26.07 -51.90 19.75
CA LEU A 104 26.32 -50.61 19.08
C LEU A 104 27.81 -50.22 19.08
N SER A 105 28.19 -49.29 18.19
CA SER A 105 29.51 -48.64 18.21
C SER A 105 29.70 -47.82 19.49
N GLN A 106 30.95 -47.56 19.88
CA GLN A 106 31.28 -46.88 21.15
C GLN A 106 30.68 -45.46 21.22
N GLN A 107 30.71 -44.70 20.13
CA GLN A 107 30.10 -43.36 20.03
C GLN A 107 28.57 -43.38 20.18
N LEU A 108 27.88 -44.31 19.52
CA LEU A 108 26.40 -44.40 19.62
C LEU A 108 25.95 -44.84 21.02
N ASN A 109 26.73 -45.70 21.70
CA ASN A 109 26.47 -46.07 23.09
C ASN A 109 26.60 -44.88 24.06
N GLU A 110 27.50 -43.93 23.79
CA GLU A 110 27.65 -42.71 24.60
C GLU A 110 26.44 -41.77 24.44
N TYR A 111 26.00 -41.52 23.19
CA TYR A 111 24.78 -40.75 22.92
C TYR A 111 23.53 -41.39 23.54
N GLN A 112 23.39 -42.72 23.46
CA GLN A 112 22.28 -43.44 24.10
C GLN A 112 22.28 -43.24 25.61
N ARG A 113 23.42 -43.42 26.29
CA ARG A 113 23.52 -43.27 27.75
C ARG A 113 23.20 -41.84 28.21
N ALA A 114 23.53 -40.84 27.40
CA ALA A 114 23.16 -39.45 27.66
C ALA A 114 21.66 -39.19 27.47
N LEU A 115 21.04 -39.79 26.44
CA LEU A 115 19.63 -39.55 26.10
C LEU A 115 18.64 -40.38 26.93
N GLU A 116 19.03 -41.58 27.39
CA GLU A 116 18.15 -42.52 28.11
C GLU A 116 17.48 -41.94 29.37
N PRO A 117 18.17 -41.18 30.25
CA PRO A 117 17.54 -40.57 31.43
C PRO A 117 16.55 -39.45 31.07
N VAL A 118 16.75 -38.74 29.95
CA VAL A 118 15.88 -37.62 29.50
C VAL A 118 14.89 -38.02 28.41
N ARG A 119 14.89 -39.29 27.96
CA ARG A 119 14.13 -39.76 26.79
C ARG A 119 12.66 -39.38 26.83
N LYS A 120 11.98 -39.63 27.95
CA LYS A 120 10.53 -39.35 28.08
C LYS A 120 10.23 -37.87 27.87
N VAL A 121 11.14 -37.00 28.30
CA VAL A 121 11.05 -35.55 28.14
C VAL A 121 11.31 -35.19 26.68
N VAL A 122 12.40 -35.69 26.08
CA VAL A 122 12.75 -35.46 24.67
C VAL A 122 11.62 -35.89 23.72
N PHE A 123 10.97 -37.02 24.00
CA PHE A 123 9.89 -37.57 23.18
C PHE A 123 8.58 -36.78 23.27
N ILE A 124 8.43 -35.90 24.26
CA ILE A 124 7.29 -34.98 24.38
C ILE A 124 7.69 -33.60 23.84
N ILE A 125 8.88 -33.12 24.19
CA ILE A 125 9.37 -31.80 23.79
C ILE A 125 9.55 -31.70 22.27
N ILE A 126 10.16 -32.69 21.60
CA ILE A 126 10.38 -32.60 20.15
C ILE A 126 9.04 -32.50 19.38
N PRO A 127 8.05 -33.40 19.58
CA PRO A 127 6.76 -33.25 18.91
C PRO A 127 6.02 -31.99 19.30
N ALA A 128 6.07 -31.57 20.57
CA ALA A 128 5.41 -30.34 21.00
C ALA A 128 6.06 -29.09 20.37
N PHE A 129 7.39 -29.08 20.23
CA PHE A 129 8.11 -27.99 19.59
C PHE A 129 7.82 -27.92 18.08
N LEU A 130 7.88 -29.06 17.37
CA LEU A 130 7.49 -29.12 15.95
C LEU A 130 6.01 -28.79 15.77
N GLY A 131 5.15 -29.22 16.70
CA GLY A 131 3.75 -28.83 16.78
C GLY A 131 3.57 -27.34 16.94
N LEU A 132 4.34 -26.69 17.82
CA LEU A 132 4.28 -25.24 18.02
C LEU A 132 4.60 -24.50 16.71
N LEU A 133 5.69 -24.88 16.03
CA LEU A 133 6.06 -24.28 14.74
C LEU A 133 4.98 -24.50 13.67
N ALA A 134 4.46 -25.71 13.57
CA ALA A 134 3.39 -26.05 12.62
C ALA A 134 2.09 -25.31 12.96
N GLY A 135 1.74 -25.18 14.24
CA GLY A 135 0.60 -24.41 14.72
C GLY A 135 0.70 -22.95 14.32
N LEU A 136 1.83 -22.30 14.59
CA LEU A 136 2.06 -20.90 14.21
C LEU A 136 1.97 -20.70 12.68
N SER A 137 2.57 -21.60 11.90
CA SER A 137 2.49 -21.54 10.43
C SER A 137 1.07 -21.76 9.90
N THR A 138 0.32 -22.69 10.48
CA THR A 138 -1.05 -23.02 10.03
C THR A 138 -2.05 -21.95 10.46
N ALA A 139 -1.80 -21.26 11.58
CA ALA A 139 -2.65 -20.18 12.09
C ALA A 139 -2.85 -19.05 11.06
N GLY A 140 -1.83 -18.72 10.27
CA GLY A 140 -1.90 -17.70 9.21
C GLY A 140 -2.76 -18.08 7.99
N THR A 141 -3.17 -19.34 7.86
CA THR A 141 -3.96 -19.83 6.69
C THR A 141 -5.46 -19.89 6.96
N TRP A 142 -5.93 -19.21 8.01
CA TRP A 142 -7.32 -19.27 8.45
C TRP A 142 -8.29 -18.77 7.38
N GLU A 143 -7.92 -17.75 6.60
CA GLU A 143 -8.72 -17.18 5.50
C GLU A 143 -8.99 -18.22 4.42
N THR A 144 -7.96 -18.94 3.96
CA THR A 144 -8.10 -20.01 2.99
C THR A 144 -9.11 -21.09 3.43
N VAL A 145 -9.08 -21.45 4.72
CA VAL A 145 -9.98 -22.49 5.25
C VAL A 145 -11.42 -21.99 5.39
N ILE A 146 -11.62 -20.78 5.91
CA ILE A 146 -12.97 -20.26 6.11
C ILE A 146 -13.64 -19.89 4.78
N GLN A 147 -12.88 -19.37 3.81
CA GLN A 147 -13.37 -19.11 2.45
C GLN A 147 -13.73 -20.42 1.74
N PHE A 148 -12.93 -21.49 1.89
CA PHE A 148 -13.27 -22.80 1.32
C PHE A 148 -14.67 -23.29 1.75
N PHE A 149 -14.99 -23.18 3.05
CA PHE A 149 -16.28 -23.62 3.58
C PHE A 149 -17.45 -22.71 3.22
N ASN A 150 -17.19 -21.44 2.88
CA ASN A 150 -18.21 -20.44 2.55
C ASN A 150 -18.22 -20.03 1.06
N SER A 151 -17.42 -20.70 0.24
CA SER A 151 -17.16 -20.33 -1.15
C SER A 151 -18.42 -20.07 -1.98
N THR A 152 -18.29 -19.15 -2.93
CA THR A 152 -19.32 -18.81 -3.91
C THR A 152 -18.80 -19.12 -5.32
N PRO A 153 -19.59 -19.79 -6.19
CA PRO A 153 -19.22 -20.00 -7.59
C PRO A 153 -19.11 -18.68 -8.35
N PHE A 154 -18.18 -18.59 -9.29
CA PHE A 154 -18.08 -17.43 -10.18
C PHE A 154 -19.09 -17.50 -11.34
N GLY A 155 -19.54 -18.70 -11.71
CA GLY A 155 -20.42 -18.89 -12.86
C GLY A 155 -19.67 -18.99 -14.20
N THR A 156 -18.40 -18.60 -14.21
CA THR A 156 -17.47 -18.75 -15.34
C THR A 156 -16.51 -19.91 -15.09
N THR A 157 -16.18 -20.66 -16.15
CA THR A 157 -15.30 -21.84 -16.08
C THR A 157 -14.01 -21.64 -16.85
N ASP A 158 -12.93 -22.27 -16.38
CA ASP A 158 -11.65 -22.24 -17.09
C ASP A 158 -11.73 -22.99 -18.45
N PRO A 159 -11.04 -22.51 -19.49
CA PRO A 159 -11.17 -23.05 -20.84
C PRO A 159 -10.52 -24.43 -21.04
N LEU A 160 -9.64 -24.88 -20.12
CA LEU A 160 -8.84 -26.10 -20.31
C LEU A 160 -9.45 -27.33 -19.59
N PHE A 161 -9.77 -27.19 -18.32
CA PHE A 161 -10.30 -28.25 -17.45
C PHE A 161 -11.81 -28.13 -17.22
N GLY A 162 -12.43 -26.99 -17.50
CA GLY A 162 -13.86 -26.76 -17.34
C GLY A 162 -14.32 -26.70 -15.87
N ASN A 163 -13.42 -26.35 -14.95
CA ASN A 163 -13.77 -26.09 -13.56
C ASN A 163 -14.21 -24.63 -13.42
N ASP A 164 -15.16 -24.38 -12.53
CA ASP A 164 -15.52 -23.01 -12.13
C ASP A 164 -14.31 -22.31 -11.49
N ILE A 165 -14.17 -21.00 -11.71
CA ILE A 165 -13.04 -20.21 -11.19
C ILE A 165 -12.95 -20.26 -9.66
N SER A 166 -14.07 -20.46 -8.95
CA SER A 166 -14.09 -20.71 -7.50
C SER A 166 -13.25 -21.92 -7.06
N PHE A 167 -13.02 -22.89 -7.95
CA PHE A 167 -12.10 -23.99 -7.69
C PHE A 167 -10.67 -23.48 -7.49
N TYR A 168 -10.21 -22.53 -8.30
CA TYR A 168 -8.86 -21.98 -8.24
C TYR A 168 -8.70 -20.99 -7.10
N VAL A 169 -9.69 -20.12 -6.89
CA VAL A 169 -9.66 -19.08 -5.86
C VAL A 169 -9.82 -19.66 -4.45
N PHE A 170 -10.79 -20.56 -4.23
CA PHE A 170 -11.13 -21.02 -2.86
C PHE A 170 -10.72 -22.46 -2.55
N GLN A 171 -10.77 -23.39 -3.53
CA GLN A 171 -10.63 -24.82 -3.25
C GLN A 171 -9.20 -25.34 -3.42
N LEU A 172 -8.52 -24.94 -4.48
CA LEU A 172 -7.18 -25.39 -4.82
C LEU A 172 -6.16 -25.01 -3.72
N PRO A 173 -6.13 -23.77 -3.19
CA PRO A 173 -5.20 -23.40 -2.13
C PRO A 173 -5.41 -24.24 -0.86
N PHE A 174 -6.67 -24.53 -0.51
CA PHE A 174 -7.03 -25.39 0.62
C PHE A 174 -6.50 -26.82 0.46
N TRP A 175 -6.78 -27.46 -0.69
CA TRP A 175 -6.32 -28.83 -0.95
C TRP A 175 -4.80 -28.94 -1.02
N ARG A 176 -4.13 -27.97 -1.66
CA ARG A 176 -2.67 -27.89 -1.70
C ARG A 176 -2.10 -27.68 -0.29
N GLY A 177 -2.71 -26.83 0.53
CA GLY A 177 -2.35 -26.63 1.93
C GLY A 177 -2.41 -27.92 2.75
N ILE A 178 -3.46 -28.72 2.61
CA ILE A 178 -3.58 -30.04 3.25
C ILE A 178 -2.45 -30.98 2.82
N VAL A 179 -2.20 -31.07 1.51
CA VAL A 179 -1.16 -31.95 0.96
C VAL A 179 0.22 -31.52 1.41
N ALA A 180 0.52 -30.22 1.40
CA ALA A 180 1.78 -29.65 1.87
C ALA A 180 1.99 -29.93 3.38
N PHE A 181 0.97 -29.69 4.20
CA PHE A 181 1.02 -29.99 5.63
C PHE A 181 1.25 -31.48 5.90
N ALA A 182 0.49 -32.36 5.22
CA ALA A 182 0.65 -33.80 5.33
C ALA A 182 2.04 -34.27 4.88
N SER A 183 2.56 -33.73 3.76
CA SER A 183 3.92 -33.98 3.29
C SER A 183 4.98 -33.57 4.31
N ALA A 184 4.83 -32.40 4.96
CA ALA A 184 5.75 -31.95 6.00
C ALA A 184 5.77 -32.90 7.21
N VAL A 185 4.59 -33.31 7.71
CA VAL A 185 4.46 -34.30 8.80
C VAL A 185 5.12 -35.63 8.41
N LEU A 186 4.88 -36.10 7.19
CA LEU A 186 5.41 -37.37 6.69
C LEU A 186 6.93 -37.32 6.50
N LEU A 187 7.48 -36.21 5.98
CA LEU A 187 8.90 -36.02 5.79
C LEU A 187 9.65 -35.96 7.13
N LEU A 188 9.18 -35.13 8.06
CA LEU A 188 9.76 -35.05 9.40
C LEU A 188 9.64 -36.39 10.13
N GLY A 189 8.49 -37.05 10.02
CA GLY A 189 8.25 -38.39 10.55
C GLY A 189 9.21 -39.43 9.97
N LEU A 190 9.49 -39.37 8.67
CA LEU A 190 10.44 -40.24 7.98
C LEU A 190 11.87 -40.02 8.51
N VAL A 191 12.32 -38.77 8.57
CA VAL A 191 13.64 -38.39 9.11
C VAL A 191 13.80 -38.87 10.55
N ILE A 192 12.80 -38.63 11.39
CA ILE A 192 12.77 -39.05 12.78
C ILE A 192 12.80 -40.58 12.90
N THR A 193 12.03 -41.29 12.08
CA THR A 193 12.02 -42.76 12.06
C THR A 193 13.40 -43.31 11.75
N VAL A 194 14.09 -42.75 10.75
CA VAL A 194 15.46 -43.14 10.37
C VAL A 194 16.44 -42.82 11.49
N ALA A 195 16.38 -41.61 12.07
CA ALA A 195 17.26 -41.18 13.15
C ALA A 195 17.13 -42.06 14.40
N VAL A 196 15.91 -42.34 14.85
CA VAL A 196 15.65 -43.22 16.00
C VAL A 196 16.09 -44.65 15.70
N SER A 197 15.82 -45.14 14.49
CA SER A 197 16.25 -46.48 14.07
C SER A 197 17.77 -46.61 14.03
N TYR A 198 18.49 -45.57 13.62
CA TYR A 198 19.95 -45.54 13.66
C TYR A 198 20.47 -45.46 15.10
N LEU A 199 19.92 -44.54 15.91
CA LEU A 199 20.35 -44.31 17.28
C LEU A 199 20.15 -45.54 18.18
N TYR A 200 19.06 -46.29 18.02
CA TYR A 200 18.74 -47.49 18.83
C TYR A 200 19.15 -48.82 18.16
N GLY A 201 19.98 -48.78 17.11
CA GLY A 201 20.56 -49.98 16.50
C GLY A 201 19.60 -50.80 15.62
N GLY A 202 18.46 -50.22 15.22
CA GLY A 202 17.55 -50.75 14.20
C GLY A 202 18.11 -50.64 12.77
N ILE A 203 19.03 -49.72 12.51
CA ILE A 203 19.86 -49.61 11.29
C ILE A 203 21.31 -49.62 11.74
N ARG A 204 22.10 -50.60 11.29
CA ARG A 204 23.53 -50.71 11.63
C ARG A 204 24.38 -50.94 10.41
N VAL A 205 25.55 -50.31 10.37
CA VAL A 205 26.58 -50.53 9.35
C VAL A 205 27.65 -51.43 9.96
N THR A 206 27.71 -52.69 9.53
CA THR A 206 28.72 -53.67 10.00
C THR A 206 29.66 -54.00 8.84
N GLY A 207 30.84 -53.36 8.80
CA GLY A 207 31.75 -53.49 7.66
C GLY A 207 31.18 -52.83 6.40
N ARG A 208 30.98 -53.63 5.32
CA ARG A 208 30.34 -53.17 4.05
C ARG A 208 28.84 -53.50 3.97
N GLU A 209 28.25 -54.13 4.98
CA GLU A 209 26.84 -54.53 4.98
C GLU A 209 26.00 -53.64 5.92
N VAL A 210 24.86 -53.15 5.40
CA VAL A 210 23.84 -52.42 6.16
C VAL A 210 22.75 -53.39 6.59
N VAL A 211 22.61 -53.62 7.89
CA VAL A 211 21.58 -54.51 8.45
C VAL A 211 20.46 -53.68 9.07
N ILE A 212 19.25 -53.86 8.56
CA ILE A 212 18.04 -53.15 9.03
C ILE A 212 17.10 -54.17 9.70
N SER A 213 16.65 -53.87 10.92
CA SER A 213 15.69 -54.71 11.65
C SER A 213 14.32 -54.75 10.94
N LYS A 214 13.55 -55.83 11.13
CA LYS A 214 12.23 -55.99 10.48
C LYS A 214 11.28 -54.83 10.80
N ALA A 215 11.26 -54.37 12.06
CA ALA A 215 10.38 -53.29 12.49
C ALA A 215 10.81 -51.93 11.92
N ALA A 216 12.10 -51.57 12.04
CA ALA A 216 12.63 -50.33 11.45
C ALA A 216 12.37 -50.31 9.94
N ARG A 217 12.54 -51.46 9.27
CA ARG A 217 12.25 -51.59 7.85
C ARG A 217 10.79 -51.30 7.50
N ILE A 218 9.85 -51.93 8.20
CA ILE A 218 8.41 -51.74 7.94
C ILE A 218 8.02 -50.29 8.14
N GLN A 219 8.44 -49.68 9.24
CA GLN A 219 8.06 -48.31 9.57
C GLN A 219 8.66 -47.30 8.57
N THR A 220 9.96 -47.39 8.27
CA THR A 220 10.59 -46.50 7.27
C THR A 220 9.98 -46.68 5.89
N ALA A 221 9.67 -47.92 5.48
CA ALA A 221 9.06 -48.19 4.18
C ALA A 221 7.63 -47.63 4.10
N ILE A 222 6.81 -47.77 5.14
CA ILE A 222 5.46 -47.18 5.18
C ILE A 222 5.53 -45.65 5.14
N MET A 223 6.42 -45.03 5.95
CA MET A 223 6.58 -43.57 5.95
C MET A 223 7.06 -43.04 4.60
N ALA A 224 8.05 -43.69 3.99
CA ALA A 224 8.53 -43.31 2.67
C ALA A 224 7.45 -43.51 1.59
N GLY A 225 6.69 -44.60 1.66
CA GLY A 225 5.57 -44.85 0.75
C GLY A 225 4.47 -43.80 0.86
N LEU A 226 4.06 -43.44 2.08
CA LEU A 226 3.08 -42.38 2.32
C LEU A 226 3.60 -41.01 1.86
N PHE A 227 4.87 -40.69 2.13
CA PHE A 227 5.48 -39.45 1.68
C PHE A 227 5.47 -39.36 0.14
N VAL A 228 5.97 -40.39 -0.56
CA VAL A 228 5.96 -40.42 -2.03
C VAL A 228 4.54 -40.38 -2.59
N LEU A 229 3.57 -41.03 -1.93
CA LEU A 229 2.15 -40.93 -2.32
C LEU A 229 1.64 -39.50 -2.20
N SER A 230 1.94 -38.80 -1.10
CA SER A 230 1.54 -37.41 -0.92
C SER A 230 2.16 -36.48 -1.97
N GLN A 231 3.41 -36.73 -2.38
CA GLN A 231 4.03 -36.01 -3.49
C GLN A 231 3.32 -36.30 -4.82
N GLY A 232 2.92 -37.55 -5.07
CA GLY A 232 2.09 -37.89 -6.24
C GLY A 232 0.76 -37.13 -6.28
N VAL A 233 0.10 -36.94 -5.12
CA VAL A 233 -1.11 -36.12 -5.02
C VAL A 233 -0.80 -34.63 -5.25
N SER A 234 0.33 -34.13 -4.75
CA SER A 234 0.78 -32.75 -5.03
C SER A 234 0.90 -32.50 -6.53
N PHE A 235 1.63 -33.36 -7.26
CA PHE A 235 1.79 -33.22 -8.70
C PHE A 235 0.48 -33.34 -9.49
N TRP A 236 -0.51 -34.04 -8.93
CA TRP A 236 -1.84 -34.07 -9.54
C TRP A 236 -2.54 -32.72 -9.44
N PHE A 237 -2.41 -32.02 -8.30
CA PHE A 237 -2.96 -30.68 -8.11
C PHE A 237 -2.14 -29.59 -8.82
N ASP A 238 -0.82 -29.75 -8.94
CA ASP A 238 0.04 -28.79 -9.64
C ASP A 238 -0.34 -28.62 -11.11
N ARG A 239 -1.04 -29.60 -11.71
CA ARG A 239 -1.62 -29.49 -13.06
C ARG A 239 -2.64 -28.37 -13.22
N TYR A 240 -3.36 -28.02 -12.15
CA TYR A 240 -4.32 -26.92 -12.18
C TYR A 240 -3.63 -25.58 -11.94
N ASN A 241 -2.57 -25.57 -11.13
CA ASN A 241 -1.82 -24.35 -10.82
C ASN A 241 -1.16 -23.73 -12.06
N SER A 242 -0.86 -24.53 -13.08
CA SER A 242 -0.25 -24.02 -14.32
C SER A 242 -1.14 -23.02 -15.07
N LEU A 243 -2.43 -22.90 -14.73
CA LEU A 243 -3.31 -21.88 -15.30
C LEU A 243 -3.17 -20.51 -14.63
N THR A 244 -2.61 -20.44 -13.43
CA THR A 244 -2.45 -19.18 -12.66
C THR A 244 -0.99 -18.75 -12.55
N GLU A 245 -0.06 -19.53 -13.09
CA GLU A 245 1.37 -19.21 -13.10
C GLU A 245 1.70 -18.21 -14.23
N SER A 246 2.52 -17.20 -13.91
CA SER A 246 3.08 -16.26 -14.89
C SER A 246 4.45 -16.71 -15.37
N ASN A 247 4.70 -16.63 -16.67
CA ASN A 247 6.01 -16.89 -17.29
C ASN A 247 6.76 -15.58 -17.66
N GLY A 248 6.29 -14.44 -17.16
CA GLY A 248 6.86 -13.11 -17.39
C GLY A 248 6.29 -12.39 -18.61
N ARG A 249 5.80 -13.10 -19.63
CA ARG A 249 5.11 -12.49 -20.79
C ARG A 249 3.61 -12.80 -20.81
N TRP A 250 3.23 -13.97 -20.30
CA TRP A 250 1.87 -14.50 -20.31
C TRP A 250 1.57 -15.14 -18.97
N THR A 251 0.31 -15.05 -18.54
CA THR A 251 -0.19 -15.84 -17.41
C THR A 251 -1.08 -16.95 -17.92
N GLY A 252 -0.89 -18.14 -17.36
CA GLY A 252 -1.60 -19.35 -17.77
C GLY A 252 -0.80 -20.26 -18.69
N SER A 253 -1.39 -21.41 -18.99
CA SER A 253 -0.71 -22.49 -19.71
C SER A 253 -0.72 -22.27 -21.21
N LEU A 254 0.47 -22.26 -21.80
CA LEU A 254 0.72 -22.19 -23.23
C LEU A 254 0.68 -23.58 -23.90
N TYR A 255 0.89 -23.64 -25.22
CA TYR A 255 0.80 -24.87 -26.01
C TYR A 255 1.70 -25.99 -25.46
N ALA A 256 2.96 -25.67 -25.14
CA ALA A 256 3.89 -26.64 -24.58
C ALA A 256 3.43 -27.14 -23.20
N ASP A 257 2.79 -26.28 -22.39
CA ASP A 257 2.31 -26.69 -21.08
C ASP A 257 1.12 -27.64 -21.19
N VAL A 258 0.16 -27.32 -22.05
CA VAL A 258 -1.03 -28.14 -22.26
C VAL A 258 -0.70 -29.50 -22.86
N HIS A 259 0.23 -29.55 -23.82
CA HIS A 259 0.56 -30.78 -24.53
C HIS A 259 1.73 -31.57 -23.93
N ALA A 260 2.57 -30.95 -23.10
CA ALA A 260 3.74 -31.59 -22.52
C ALA A 260 3.80 -31.50 -20.99
N SER A 261 3.78 -30.30 -20.40
CA SER A 261 3.99 -30.12 -18.95
C SER A 261 2.88 -30.77 -18.11
N ILE A 262 1.61 -30.47 -18.41
CA ILE A 262 0.43 -30.98 -17.68
C ILE A 262 0.32 -32.52 -17.80
N PRO A 263 0.42 -33.14 -18.99
CA PRO A 263 0.51 -34.60 -19.11
C PRO A 263 1.74 -35.18 -18.39
N GLY A 264 2.87 -34.49 -18.44
CA GLY A 264 4.10 -34.88 -17.74
C GLY A 264 3.89 -34.98 -16.22
N LEU A 265 3.25 -33.98 -15.62
CA LEU A 265 2.85 -33.99 -14.21
C LEU A 265 1.90 -35.15 -13.88
N ALA A 266 0.93 -35.44 -14.76
CA ALA A 266 0.02 -36.58 -14.58
C ALA A 266 0.76 -37.94 -14.61
N ILE A 267 1.72 -38.12 -15.54
CA ILE A 267 2.58 -39.30 -15.62
C ILE A 267 3.43 -39.41 -14.35
N PHE A 268 3.97 -38.28 -13.88
CA PHE A 268 4.80 -38.23 -12.69
C PHE A 268 4.02 -38.61 -11.43
N ALA A 269 2.79 -38.10 -11.28
CA ALA A 269 1.86 -38.49 -10.23
C ALA A 269 1.57 -40.00 -10.24
N GLY A 270 1.29 -40.56 -11.43
CA GLY A 270 1.09 -42.01 -11.61
C GLY A 270 2.33 -42.84 -11.26
N ALA A 271 3.51 -42.40 -11.67
CA ALA A 271 4.78 -43.05 -11.34
C ALA A 271 5.07 -43.00 -9.83
N ALA A 272 4.81 -41.87 -9.17
CA ALA A 272 4.96 -41.74 -7.72
C ALA A 272 4.04 -42.73 -6.97
N MET A 273 2.79 -42.89 -7.42
CA MET A 273 1.88 -43.91 -6.87
C MET A 273 2.45 -45.34 -6.99
N ILE A 274 3.05 -45.69 -8.14
CA ILE A 274 3.71 -47.01 -8.31
C ILE A 274 4.87 -47.16 -7.32
N VAL A 275 5.71 -46.14 -7.15
CA VAL A 275 6.83 -46.17 -6.22
C VAL A 275 6.34 -46.28 -4.76
N ALA A 276 5.27 -45.59 -4.40
CA ALA A 276 4.62 -45.72 -3.09
C ALA A 276 4.16 -47.18 -2.84
N LEU A 277 3.52 -47.82 -3.83
CA LEU A 277 3.14 -49.23 -3.75
C LEU A 277 4.36 -50.16 -3.59
N LEU A 278 5.49 -49.87 -4.26
CA LEU A 278 6.73 -50.62 -4.09
C LEU A 278 7.31 -50.49 -2.67
N PHE A 279 7.19 -49.31 -2.04
CA PHE A 279 7.56 -49.12 -0.65
C PHE A 279 6.66 -49.94 0.30
N PHE A 280 5.34 -49.94 0.10
CA PHE A 280 4.43 -50.78 0.87
C PHE A 280 4.72 -52.28 0.68
N PHE A 281 5.04 -52.70 -0.55
CA PHE A 281 5.48 -54.07 -0.82
C PHE A 281 6.81 -54.40 -0.11
N ALA A 282 7.78 -53.48 -0.11
CA ALA A 282 9.06 -53.66 0.55
C ALA A 282 8.93 -53.76 2.08
N ALA A 283 7.92 -53.11 2.69
CA ALA A 283 7.60 -53.28 4.09
C ALA A 283 7.31 -54.76 4.42
N ILE A 284 6.54 -55.44 3.56
CA ILE A 284 6.13 -56.84 3.74
C ILE A 284 7.25 -57.81 3.29
N ALA A 285 7.72 -57.68 2.05
CA ALA A 285 8.64 -58.62 1.40
C ALA A 285 10.11 -58.43 1.80
N GLY A 286 10.47 -57.25 2.30
CA GLY A 286 11.80 -56.98 2.82
C GLY A 286 12.91 -56.68 1.82
N ARG A 287 12.54 -56.43 0.56
CA ARG A 287 13.46 -56.15 -0.56
C ARG A 287 13.46 -54.65 -0.86
N TRP A 288 14.50 -53.94 -0.42
CA TRP A 288 14.65 -52.48 -0.60
C TRP A 288 15.13 -52.06 -1.99
N THR A 289 15.67 -52.98 -2.77
CA THR A 289 16.22 -52.67 -4.09
C THR A 289 15.15 -52.13 -5.04
N LEU A 290 13.94 -52.71 -5.01
CA LEU A 290 12.83 -52.29 -5.88
C LEU A 290 12.37 -50.84 -5.63
N PRO A 291 12.02 -50.42 -4.40
CA PRO A 291 11.63 -49.03 -4.15
C PRO A 291 12.77 -48.04 -4.37
N VAL A 292 14.03 -48.39 -4.05
CA VAL A 292 15.18 -47.49 -4.30
C VAL A 292 15.40 -47.26 -5.80
N VAL A 293 15.34 -48.32 -6.60
CA VAL A 293 15.38 -48.22 -8.07
C VAL A 293 14.14 -47.48 -8.58
N GLY A 294 12.98 -47.68 -7.95
CA GLY A 294 11.75 -46.94 -8.24
C GLY A 294 11.89 -45.43 -8.02
N VAL A 295 12.50 -44.99 -6.91
CA VAL A 295 12.79 -43.57 -6.66
C VAL A 295 13.77 -43.01 -7.68
N ALA A 296 14.86 -43.73 -7.99
CA ALA A 296 15.78 -43.31 -9.04
C ALA A 296 15.09 -43.21 -10.41
N GLY A 297 14.23 -44.18 -10.74
CA GLY A 297 13.40 -44.16 -11.93
C GLY A 297 12.40 -43.00 -11.93
N LEU A 298 11.79 -42.70 -10.78
CA LEU A 298 10.91 -41.55 -10.60
C LEU A 298 11.69 -40.27 -10.92
N LEU A 299 12.86 -40.03 -10.31
CA LEU A 299 13.68 -38.85 -10.62
C LEU A 299 14.01 -38.73 -12.11
N VAL A 300 14.29 -39.84 -12.79
CA VAL A 300 14.50 -39.85 -14.25
C VAL A 300 13.21 -39.50 -14.99
N VAL A 301 12.06 -40.09 -14.62
CA VAL A 301 10.76 -39.76 -15.22
C VAL A 301 10.40 -38.30 -14.98
N GLY A 302 10.65 -37.75 -13.80
CA GLY A 302 10.39 -36.34 -13.48
C GLY A 302 11.26 -35.41 -14.30
N LEU A 303 12.57 -35.70 -14.41
CA LEU A 303 13.47 -34.92 -15.28
C LEU A 303 13.02 -34.98 -16.75
N VAL A 304 12.69 -36.18 -17.24
CA VAL A 304 12.33 -36.37 -18.65
C VAL A 304 10.95 -35.78 -18.97
N ALA A 305 9.93 -36.10 -18.18
CA ALA A 305 8.55 -35.68 -18.43
C ALA A 305 8.29 -34.23 -18.02
N GLY A 306 8.95 -33.72 -16.98
CA GLY A 306 8.73 -32.38 -16.44
C GLY A 306 9.66 -31.30 -17.00
N ALA A 307 10.85 -31.64 -17.49
CA ALA A 307 11.80 -30.64 -18.01
C ALA A 307 12.21 -30.91 -19.46
N VAL A 308 12.72 -32.12 -19.76
CA VAL A 308 13.27 -32.41 -21.10
C VAL A 308 12.17 -32.42 -22.16
N TYR A 309 11.03 -33.05 -21.91
CA TYR A 309 9.97 -33.17 -22.89
C TYR A 309 9.29 -31.82 -23.22
N PRO A 310 8.86 -30.99 -22.24
CA PRO A 310 8.38 -29.64 -22.51
C PRO A 310 9.41 -28.79 -23.24
N TRP A 311 10.68 -28.85 -22.85
CA TRP A 311 11.76 -28.12 -23.55
C TRP A 311 11.90 -28.54 -25.01
N VAL A 312 11.81 -29.84 -25.33
CA VAL A 312 11.84 -30.32 -26.72
C VAL A 312 10.64 -29.81 -27.51
N VAL A 313 9.44 -29.84 -26.93
CA VAL A 313 8.22 -29.33 -27.58
C VAL A 313 8.33 -27.82 -27.80
N GLN A 314 8.77 -27.06 -26.80
CA GLN A 314 8.97 -25.62 -26.89
C GLN A 314 9.98 -25.26 -27.99
N GLN A 315 11.15 -25.91 -28.02
CA GLN A 315 12.22 -25.53 -28.93
C GLN A 315 11.98 -26.00 -30.38
N LEU A 316 11.38 -27.18 -30.57
CA LEU A 316 11.29 -27.81 -31.89
C LEU A 316 9.91 -27.69 -32.56
N GLN A 317 8.83 -27.53 -31.78
CA GLN A 317 7.47 -27.39 -32.32
C GLN A 317 6.95 -25.97 -32.18
N VAL A 318 7.02 -25.41 -30.96
CA VAL A 318 6.48 -24.07 -30.64
C VAL A 318 7.33 -22.97 -31.24
N GLY A 319 8.62 -22.85 -30.89
CA GLY A 319 9.47 -21.74 -31.34
C GLY A 319 9.40 -21.45 -32.85
N PRO A 320 9.42 -22.46 -33.75
CA PRO A 320 9.28 -22.22 -35.19
C PRO A 320 7.88 -21.77 -35.65
N ASN A 321 6.82 -22.05 -34.89
CA ASN A 321 5.41 -21.81 -35.22
C ASN A 321 4.63 -21.12 -34.07
N GLU A 322 5.33 -20.31 -33.27
CA GLU A 322 4.87 -19.86 -31.94
C GLU A 322 3.54 -19.12 -32.04
N GLN A 323 3.45 -18.12 -32.93
CA GLN A 323 2.21 -17.38 -33.18
C GLN A 323 1.03 -18.34 -33.43
N SER A 324 1.16 -19.29 -34.35
CA SER A 324 0.05 -20.17 -34.74
C SER A 324 -0.34 -21.21 -33.68
N LEU A 325 0.61 -21.68 -32.87
CA LEU A 325 0.36 -22.69 -31.85
C LEU A 325 -0.10 -22.06 -30.52
N GLU A 326 0.31 -20.82 -30.26
CA GLU A 326 -0.03 -20.11 -29.03
C GLU A 326 -1.29 -19.23 -29.15
N THR A 327 -1.79 -18.96 -30.37
CA THR A 327 -2.95 -18.09 -30.61
C THR A 327 -4.14 -18.42 -29.70
N GLU A 328 -4.52 -19.69 -29.56
CA GLU A 328 -5.66 -20.11 -28.73
C GLU A 328 -5.44 -19.81 -27.23
N TYR A 329 -4.23 -20.03 -26.73
CA TYR A 329 -3.90 -19.81 -25.32
C TYR A 329 -3.71 -18.32 -25.00
N ILE A 330 -3.19 -17.56 -25.96
CA ILE A 330 -3.11 -16.10 -25.87
C ILE A 330 -4.54 -15.52 -25.88
N GLN A 331 -5.46 -16.04 -26.70
CA GLN A 331 -6.85 -15.60 -26.68
C GLN A 331 -7.50 -15.84 -25.31
N ASN A 332 -7.29 -17.03 -24.72
CA ASN A 332 -7.76 -17.32 -23.37
C ASN A 332 -7.19 -16.34 -22.32
N ASN A 333 -5.92 -15.95 -22.45
CA ASN A 333 -5.30 -14.94 -21.59
C ASN A 333 -5.90 -13.54 -21.80
N ILE A 334 -6.15 -13.13 -23.05
CA ILE A 334 -6.79 -11.85 -23.36
C ILE A 334 -8.20 -11.80 -22.75
N ASP A 335 -9.03 -12.81 -23.04
CA ASP A 335 -10.41 -12.87 -22.58
C ASP A 335 -10.50 -12.91 -21.05
N ALA A 336 -9.67 -13.74 -20.39
CA ALA A 336 -9.63 -13.86 -18.94
C ALA A 336 -9.08 -12.62 -18.24
N THR A 337 -8.05 -11.97 -18.80
CA THR A 337 -7.50 -10.72 -18.26
C THR A 337 -8.55 -9.61 -18.35
N ARG A 338 -9.19 -9.46 -19.51
CA ARG A 338 -10.22 -8.42 -19.69
C ARG A 338 -11.40 -8.62 -18.75
N ASP A 339 -11.87 -9.85 -18.57
CA ASP A 339 -12.93 -10.16 -17.59
C ASP A 339 -12.47 -9.89 -16.15
N ALA A 340 -11.31 -10.42 -15.75
CA ALA A 340 -10.85 -10.34 -14.37
C ALA A 340 -10.54 -8.90 -13.89
N TYR A 341 -10.19 -7.98 -14.79
CA TYR A 341 -9.99 -6.56 -14.48
C TYR A 341 -11.20 -5.66 -14.79
N GLY A 342 -12.34 -6.23 -15.23
CA GLY A 342 -13.56 -5.47 -15.50
C GLY A 342 -13.46 -4.56 -16.72
N VAL A 343 -12.65 -4.95 -17.72
CA VAL A 343 -12.42 -4.20 -18.96
C VAL A 343 -12.86 -4.98 -20.22
N ALA A 344 -13.69 -6.01 -20.04
CA ALA A 344 -14.24 -6.79 -21.14
C ALA A 344 -15.28 -6.01 -21.96
N ASP A 345 -16.22 -5.35 -21.27
CA ASP A 345 -17.39 -4.67 -21.84
C ASP A 345 -17.22 -3.15 -21.91
N ILE A 346 -16.10 -2.67 -22.46
CA ILE A 346 -15.86 -1.24 -22.65
C ILE A 346 -16.54 -0.71 -23.93
N ASN A 347 -17.00 0.54 -23.89
CA ASN A 347 -17.55 1.24 -25.04
C ASN A 347 -16.43 1.85 -25.90
N VAL A 348 -16.05 1.17 -26.97
CA VAL A 348 -15.01 1.66 -27.91
C VAL A 348 -15.65 2.50 -29.02
N GLN A 349 -15.15 3.71 -29.22
CA GLN A 349 -15.63 4.63 -30.26
C GLN A 349 -14.47 5.19 -31.06
N SER A 350 -14.63 5.28 -32.39
CA SER A 350 -13.68 6.00 -33.23
C SER A 350 -13.88 7.51 -33.09
N TYR A 351 -12.80 8.26 -32.94
CA TYR A 351 -12.82 9.71 -32.76
C TYR A 351 -11.94 10.41 -33.81
N ALA A 352 -12.51 11.41 -34.48
CA ALA A 352 -11.89 12.05 -35.64
C ALA A 352 -10.64 12.86 -35.28
N GLY A 353 -10.61 13.50 -34.11
CA GLY A 353 -9.49 14.30 -33.66
C GLY A 353 -9.20 15.48 -34.59
N VAL A 354 -10.20 16.34 -34.82
CA VAL A 354 -10.06 17.56 -35.63
C VAL A 354 -9.00 18.48 -35.01
N THR A 355 -8.12 19.03 -35.84
CA THR A 355 -7.03 19.94 -35.40
C THR A 355 -7.20 21.38 -35.89
N THR A 356 -8.28 21.68 -36.62
CA THR A 356 -8.55 23.04 -37.10
C THR A 356 -9.54 23.71 -36.17
N ALA A 357 -9.15 24.86 -35.60
CA ALA A 357 -10.04 25.67 -34.76
C ALA A 357 -10.99 26.52 -35.62
N GLU A 358 -12.28 26.51 -35.27
CA GLU A 358 -13.34 27.31 -35.89
C GLU A 358 -14.05 28.18 -34.84
N ALA A 359 -14.59 29.33 -35.26
CA ALA A 359 -15.32 30.21 -34.34
C ALA A 359 -16.63 29.55 -33.85
N GLY A 360 -16.84 29.56 -32.54
CA GLY A 360 -18.01 29.00 -31.88
C GLY A 360 -18.03 27.47 -31.80
N GLN A 361 -16.86 26.82 -31.94
CA GLN A 361 -16.72 25.36 -32.02
C GLN A 361 -17.03 24.64 -30.71
N LEU A 362 -16.86 25.28 -29.56
CA LEU A 362 -17.11 24.66 -28.24
C LEU A 362 -18.57 24.77 -27.77
N ARG A 363 -19.47 25.32 -28.59
CA ARG A 363 -20.86 25.61 -28.17
C ARG A 363 -21.65 24.37 -27.76
N GLU A 364 -21.39 23.24 -28.40
CA GLU A 364 -22.05 21.97 -28.05
C GLU A 364 -21.41 21.30 -26.82
N ASP A 365 -20.21 21.73 -26.41
CA ASP A 365 -19.45 21.24 -25.25
C ASP A 365 -19.39 22.29 -24.13
N ALA A 366 -20.38 23.19 -24.07
CA ALA A 366 -20.36 24.33 -23.17
C ALA A 366 -20.26 23.91 -21.69
N GLU A 367 -20.90 22.80 -21.31
CA GLU A 367 -20.86 22.28 -19.94
C GLU A 367 -19.48 21.70 -19.56
N THR A 368 -18.81 21.02 -20.50
CA THR A 368 -17.40 20.61 -20.33
C THR A 368 -16.50 21.82 -20.17
N THR A 369 -16.75 22.86 -20.97
CA THR A 369 -15.93 24.08 -20.97
C THR A 369 -16.10 24.88 -19.69
N ALA A 370 -17.31 24.95 -19.16
CA ALA A 370 -17.64 25.59 -17.90
C ALA A 370 -16.98 24.91 -16.70
N ASN A 371 -16.69 23.60 -16.76
CA ASN A 371 -16.09 22.86 -15.64
C ASN A 371 -14.59 22.60 -15.80
N ILE A 372 -13.92 23.17 -16.81
CA ILE A 372 -12.47 22.99 -16.98
C ILE A 372 -11.75 23.51 -15.75
N ARG A 373 -11.16 22.57 -15.00
CA ARG A 373 -10.41 22.90 -13.80
C ARG A 373 -9.11 23.64 -14.15
N ILE A 374 -9.00 24.88 -13.69
CA ILE A 374 -7.77 25.68 -13.75
C ILE A 374 -7.02 25.68 -12.41
N LEU A 375 -7.67 25.23 -11.34
CA LEU A 375 -7.10 25.05 -10.01
C LEU A 375 -6.50 23.64 -9.86
N ASP A 376 -5.18 23.53 -9.73
CA ASP A 376 -4.48 22.24 -9.73
C ASP A 376 -4.29 21.70 -8.30
N PRO A 377 -4.96 20.59 -7.93
CA PRO A 377 -4.92 20.04 -6.57
C PRO A 377 -3.51 19.68 -6.06
N SER A 378 -2.56 19.35 -6.93
CA SER A 378 -1.19 19.00 -6.54
C SER A 378 -0.27 20.22 -6.34
N ILE A 379 -0.75 21.44 -6.68
CA ILE A 379 0.03 22.69 -6.56
C ILE A 379 -0.53 23.61 -5.49
N VAL A 380 -1.85 23.66 -5.32
CA VAL A 380 -2.50 24.75 -4.58
C VAL A 380 -2.58 24.52 -3.06
N GLY A 381 -2.15 23.36 -2.55
CA GLY A 381 -2.11 23.07 -1.11
C GLY A 381 -1.47 24.17 -0.24
N PRO A 382 -0.27 24.69 -0.59
CA PRO A 382 0.34 25.82 0.12
C PRO A 382 -0.49 27.11 0.05
N THR A 383 -1.26 27.31 -1.01
CA THR A 383 -2.14 28.48 -1.18
C THR A 383 -3.37 28.38 -0.31
N PHE A 384 -3.98 27.18 -0.22
CA PHE A 384 -5.05 26.90 0.73
C PHE A 384 -4.53 27.10 2.16
N ALA A 385 -3.36 26.56 2.49
CA ALA A 385 -2.75 26.79 3.80
C ALA A 385 -2.52 28.28 4.09
N GLN A 386 -2.04 29.06 3.12
CA GLN A 386 -1.81 30.48 3.33
C GLN A 386 -3.09 31.26 3.70
N PHE A 387 -4.22 30.94 3.07
CA PHE A 387 -5.48 31.66 3.29
C PHE A 387 -6.32 31.07 4.43
N GLU A 388 -6.28 29.74 4.59
CA GLU A 388 -7.25 29.03 5.42
C GLU A 388 -6.63 28.33 6.63
N GLN A 389 -5.29 28.29 6.78
CA GLN A 389 -4.68 27.60 7.92
C GLN A 389 -4.96 28.33 9.23
N GLU A 390 -5.03 29.67 9.20
CA GLU A 390 -5.23 30.61 10.33
C GLU A 390 -4.13 30.56 11.40
N ARG A 391 -3.71 29.36 11.83
CA ARG A 391 -2.80 29.11 12.95
C ARG A 391 -1.95 27.87 12.68
N ALA A 392 -0.69 27.89 13.14
CA ALA A 392 0.27 26.81 12.92
C ALA A 392 -0.16 25.43 13.47
N TYR A 393 -1.14 25.37 14.37
CA TYR A 393 -1.69 24.11 14.88
C TYR A 393 -2.78 23.51 14.00
N TYR A 394 -3.05 24.07 12.83
CA TYR A 394 -3.78 23.41 11.75
C TYR A 394 -2.83 23.13 10.59
N GLN A 395 -3.22 22.21 9.71
CA GLN A 395 -2.50 21.91 8.50
C GLN A 395 -3.45 21.42 7.41
N PHE A 396 -2.93 21.43 6.18
CA PHE A 396 -3.56 20.82 5.01
C PHE A 396 -2.60 19.80 4.40
N PRO A 397 -3.12 18.77 3.73
CA PRO A 397 -2.31 17.86 2.93
C PRO A 397 -1.60 18.61 1.79
N THR A 398 -0.55 17.99 1.26
CA THR A 398 0.22 18.55 0.13
C THR A 398 -0.53 18.46 -1.18
N GLU A 399 -1.31 17.39 -1.36
CA GLU A 399 -2.20 17.17 -2.50
C GLU A 399 -3.63 17.27 -1.99
N LEU A 400 -4.50 17.94 -2.75
CA LEU A 400 -5.90 18.14 -2.40
C LEU A 400 -6.82 17.23 -3.22
N ASP A 401 -8.07 17.10 -2.80
CA ASP A 401 -9.07 16.30 -3.48
C ASP A 401 -9.84 17.08 -4.53
N VAL A 402 -10.47 16.33 -5.44
CA VAL A 402 -11.44 16.85 -6.41
C VAL A 402 -12.78 16.18 -6.16
N ASP A 403 -13.82 17.01 -6.08
CA ASP A 403 -15.20 16.59 -5.89
C ASP A 403 -16.13 17.48 -6.72
N ARG A 404 -17.43 17.18 -6.74
CA ARG A 404 -18.46 17.93 -7.44
C ARG A 404 -19.59 18.32 -6.50
N TYR A 405 -20.08 19.54 -6.63
CA TYR A 405 -21.20 20.05 -5.85
C TYR A 405 -22.29 20.58 -6.80
N ILE A 406 -23.54 20.58 -6.33
CA ILE A 406 -24.62 21.30 -6.99
C ILE A 406 -24.73 22.67 -6.34
N ILE A 407 -24.32 23.72 -7.05
CA ILE A 407 -24.39 25.12 -6.61
C ILE A 407 -25.29 25.85 -7.61
N ASP A 408 -26.33 26.53 -7.11
CA ASP A 408 -27.31 27.26 -7.94
C ASP A 408 -27.91 26.44 -9.10
N ASP A 409 -28.27 25.18 -8.83
CA ASP A 409 -28.79 24.19 -9.78
C ASP A 409 -27.81 23.78 -10.91
N ALA A 410 -26.53 24.13 -10.81
CA ALA A 410 -25.47 23.75 -11.74
C ALA A 410 -24.45 22.81 -11.07
N THR A 411 -23.92 21.84 -11.83
CA THR A 411 -22.78 21.03 -11.38
C THR A 411 -21.52 21.87 -11.44
N GLN A 412 -20.80 21.89 -10.32
CA GLN A 412 -19.59 22.65 -10.13
C GLN A 412 -18.48 21.74 -9.61
N ASP A 413 -17.43 21.59 -10.41
CA ASP A 413 -16.20 20.92 -9.97
C ASP A 413 -15.48 21.79 -8.92
N ALA A 414 -15.04 21.15 -7.85
CA ALA A 414 -14.40 21.80 -6.71
C ALA A 414 -13.07 21.12 -6.36
N VAL A 415 -12.14 21.91 -5.82
CA VAL A 415 -10.96 21.41 -5.12
C VAL A 415 -11.22 21.51 -3.63
N THR A 416 -11.16 20.39 -2.94
CA THR A 416 -11.60 20.25 -1.55
C THR A 416 -10.52 19.69 -0.66
N THR A 417 -10.55 20.06 0.62
CA THR A 417 -9.67 19.50 1.63
C THR A 417 -10.22 19.75 3.03
N VAL A 418 -9.66 19.07 4.03
CA VAL A 418 -10.06 19.19 5.42
C VAL A 418 -8.96 19.88 6.21
N ARG A 419 -9.35 20.86 7.05
CA ARG A 419 -8.40 21.52 7.95
C ARG A 419 -8.13 20.61 9.14
N GLU A 420 -7.03 19.87 9.08
CA GLU A 420 -6.65 18.91 10.12
C GLU A 420 -5.79 19.53 11.22
N ILE A 421 -5.74 18.89 12.39
CA ILE A 421 -4.95 19.37 13.53
C ILE A 421 -3.47 19.02 13.38
N ASN A 422 -2.60 19.99 13.66
CA ASN A 422 -1.15 19.83 13.73
C ASN A 422 -0.62 20.16 15.13
N VAL A 423 -0.63 19.18 16.03
CA VAL A 423 -0.09 19.35 17.39
C VAL A 423 1.42 19.62 17.43
N ASN A 424 2.14 19.34 16.34
CA ASN A 424 3.58 19.62 16.22
C ASN A 424 3.86 21.06 15.80
N GLY A 425 2.87 21.77 15.25
CA GLY A 425 2.95 23.20 14.95
C GLY A 425 2.77 24.11 16.18
N LEU A 426 2.41 23.55 17.34
CA LEU A 426 2.45 24.28 18.61
C LEU A 426 3.89 24.64 18.98
N GLY A 427 4.10 25.84 19.52
CA GLY A 427 5.42 26.26 20.03
C GLY A 427 5.97 25.31 21.10
N ALA A 428 7.29 25.17 21.21
CA ALA A 428 7.95 24.16 22.05
C ALA A 428 7.47 24.16 23.51
N ASP A 429 7.25 25.34 24.10
CA ASP A 429 6.75 25.47 25.48
C ASP A 429 5.26 25.09 25.63
N ALA A 430 4.50 25.11 24.54
CA ALA A 430 3.08 24.77 24.47
C ALA A 430 2.84 23.29 24.12
N GLN A 431 3.86 22.50 23.78
CA GLN A 431 3.74 21.06 23.47
C GLN A 431 3.65 20.16 24.71
N SER A 432 3.03 20.64 25.79
CA SER A 432 2.78 19.81 26.97
C SER A 432 1.83 18.65 26.65
N TRP A 433 1.91 17.57 27.44
CA TRP A 433 0.98 16.43 27.30
C TRP A 433 -0.49 16.88 27.35
N VAL A 434 -0.83 17.84 28.23
CA VAL A 434 -2.20 18.36 28.33
C VAL A 434 -2.64 19.02 27.02
N ASN A 435 -1.80 19.85 26.41
CA ASN A 435 -2.17 20.52 25.17
C ASN A 435 -2.31 19.54 24.00
N ARG A 436 -1.36 18.60 23.86
CA ARG A 436 -1.36 17.62 22.76
C ARG A 436 -2.47 16.59 22.85
N THR A 437 -2.99 16.32 24.05
CA THR A 437 -3.93 15.22 24.29
C THR A 437 -5.33 15.69 24.68
N ILE A 438 -5.48 16.82 25.37
CA ILE A 438 -6.77 17.26 25.95
C ILE A 438 -7.28 18.56 25.32
N VAL A 439 -6.38 19.49 24.96
CA VAL A 439 -6.79 20.80 24.45
C VAL A 439 -6.94 20.79 22.93
N TYR A 440 -5.89 20.41 22.20
CA TYR A 440 -5.89 20.37 20.74
C TYR A 440 -6.20 18.95 20.27
N THR A 441 -7.49 18.64 20.14
CA THR A 441 -8.00 17.28 19.91
C THR A 441 -8.49 17.03 18.49
N HIS A 442 -8.90 18.07 17.77
CA HIS A 442 -9.58 17.97 16.46
C HIS A 442 -9.18 19.10 15.50
N GLY A 443 -9.30 18.80 14.20
CA GLY A 443 -9.31 19.78 13.12
C GLY A 443 -10.67 20.50 13.02
N TYR A 444 -10.82 21.40 12.06
CA TYR A 444 -12.04 22.23 11.96
C TYR A 444 -12.37 22.63 10.53
N GLY A 445 -13.39 22.01 9.95
CA GLY A 445 -14.06 22.45 8.73
C GLY A 445 -13.55 21.81 7.45
N LEU A 446 -14.42 21.81 6.43
CA LEU A 446 -14.08 21.56 5.04
C LEU A 446 -13.67 22.89 4.38
N VAL A 447 -12.62 22.89 3.58
CA VAL A 447 -12.27 24.02 2.74
C VAL A 447 -12.49 23.61 1.28
N ALA A 448 -13.30 24.37 0.55
CA ALA A 448 -13.68 24.05 -0.82
C ALA A 448 -13.65 25.29 -1.72
N ALA A 449 -12.95 25.17 -2.84
CA ALA A 449 -12.82 26.22 -3.84
C ALA A 449 -13.36 25.80 -5.21
N TYR A 450 -13.87 26.77 -5.96
CA TYR A 450 -14.29 26.58 -7.35
C TYR A 450 -13.11 26.14 -8.21
N GLY A 451 -13.24 25.04 -8.96
CA GLY A 451 -12.16 24.49 -9.77
C GLY A 451 -11.83 25.31 -11.03
N ASN A 452 -12.83 25.99 -11.60
CA ASN A 452 -12.78 26.74 -12.86
C ASN A 452 -12.67 28.27 -12.67
N GLN A 453 -12.77 28.79 -11.45
CA GLN A 453 -12.78 30.23 -11.19
C GLN A 453 -11.50 30.71 -10.50
N ARG A 454 -11.18 32.00 -10.63
CA ARG A 454 -10.05 32.63 -9.93
C ARG A 454 -10.36 34.07 -9.53
N GLY A 455 -9.76 34.50 -8.44
CA GLY A 455 -9.79 35.91 -8.02
C GLY A 455 -8.92 36.83 -8.90
N PRO A 456 -9.01 38.16 -8.71
CA PRO A 456 -8.28 39.15 -9.49
C PRO A 456 -6.76 38.90 -9.52
N ASP A 457 -6.20 38.50 -8.37
CA ASP A 457 -4.76 38.27 -8.21
C ASP A 457 -4.35 36.82 -8.45
N GLY A 458 -5.31 35.93 -8.75
CA GLY A 458 -5.08 34.51 -9.00
C GLY A 458 -5.16 33.62 -7.79
N GLN A 459 -5.74 34.14 -6.70
CA GLN A 459 -6.14 33.33 -5.57
C GLN A 459 -7.34 32.44 -5.92
N PRO A 460 -7.47 31.26 -5.29
CA PRO A 460 -8.71 30.48 -5.34
C PRO A 460 -9.89 31.29 -4.80
N LEU A 461 -11.09 30.96 -5.26
CA LEU A 461 -12.35 31.48 -4.76
C LEU A 461 -13.04 30.36 -3.97
N PHE A 462 -13.40 30.62 -2.72
CA PHE A 462 -13.94 29.61 -1.82
C PHE A 462 -15.45 29.71 -1.72
N PHE A 463 -16.13 28.57 -1.61
CA PHE A 463 -17.55 28.50 -1.22
C PHE A 463 -17.75 27.80 0.13
N ALA A 464 -16.67 27.22 0.68
CA ALA A 464 -16.58 26.76 2.05
C ALA A 464 -15.19 27.13 2.61
N SER A 465 -15.16 27.95 3.67
CA SER A 465 -13.94 28.60 4.17
C SER A 465 -14.12 29.15 5.59
N GLY A 466 -13.04 29.68 6.16
CA GLY A 466 -13.06 30.48 7.39
C GLY A 466 -13.20 29.70 8.70
N MET A 467 -13.10 30.46 9.80
CA MET A 467 -13.23 29.96 11.17
C MET A 467 -13.88 31.03 12.06
N PRO A 468 -15.16 30.88 12.49
CA PRO A 468 -16.06 29.75 12.28
C PRO A 468 -16.35 29.45 10.80
N GLN A 469 -16.74 28.19 10.52
CA GLN A 469 -17.00 27.72 9.15
C GLN A 469 -18.08 28.57 8.46
N GLN A 470 -17.73 29.15 7.32
CA GLN A 470 -18.62 29.86 6.39
C GLN A 470 -18.81 28.96 5.18
N ALA A 471 -20.05 28.50 4.94
CA ALA A 471 -20.36 27.61 3.82
C ALA A 471 -21.82 27.80 3.41
N GLU A 472 -22.21 29.01 3.00
CA GLU A 472 -23.60 29.34 2.66
C GLU A 472 -24.15 28.52 1.48
N ALA A 473 -23.26 28.04 0.60
CA ALA A 473 -23.57 27.16 -0.52
C ALA A 473 -23.87 25.70 -0.09
N LEU A 474 -23.57 25.32 1.16
CA LEU A 474 -23.75 23.98 1.69
C LEU A 474 -24.78 23.97 2.83
N ASP A 475 -25.35 22.80 3.13
CA ASP A 475 -26.19 22.62 4.31
C ASP A 475 -25.39 22.83 5.61
N GLU A 476 -26.06 23.07 6.74
CA GLU A 476 -25.39 23.23 8.05
C GLU A 476 -24.57 21.98 8.40
N ILE A 477 -23.26 22.17 8.55
CA ILE A 477 -22.27 21.09 8.74
C ILE A 477 -21.83 21.04 10.21
N GLU A 478 -21.61 19.85 10.76
CA GLU A 478 -20.74 19.68 11.93
C GLU A 478 -19.26 19.80 11.49
N PRO A 479 -18.54 20.90 11.83
CA PRO A 479 -17.23 21.15 11.25
C PRO A 479 -16.09 20.42 11.98
N ARG A 480 -16.30 19.82 13.16
CA ARG A 480 -15.18 19.31 13.96
C ARG A 480 -14.66 17.98 13.43
N VAL A 481 -13.34 17.90 13.25
CA VAL A 481 -12.65 16.76 12.62
C VAL A 481 -11.81 16.02 13.67
N TYR A 482 -12.46 15.10 14.38
CA TYR A 482 -11.81 14.19 15.31
C TYR A 482 -11.23 12.95 14.62
N PHE A 483 -11.54 12.68 13.37
CA PHE A 483 -10.98 11.55 12.62
C PHE A 483 -10.58 12.05 11.24
N GLY A 484 -9.33 11.80 10.87
CA GLY A 484 -8.67 12.35 9.70
C GLY A 484 -7.26 11.78 9.56
N GLU A 485 -6.69 11.92 8.37
CA GLU A 485 -5.43 11.32 7.92
C GLU A 485 -4.21 11.74 8.77
N ASN A 486 -4.23 12.94 9.33
CA ASN A 486 -3.11 13.51 10.09
C ASN A 486 -3.41 13.70 11.59
N SER A 487 -4.14 12.75 12.17
CA SER A 487 -4.51 12.80 13.58
C SER A 487 -3.34 12.52 14.55
N PRO A 488 -3.31 13.11 15.76
CA PRO A 488 -2.37 12.74 16.82
C PRO A 488 -2.51 11.28 17.23
N GLU A 489 -1.42 10.67 17.72
CA GLU A 489 -1.38 9.27 18.19
C GLU A 489 -2.56 8.91 19.11
N TYR A 490 -2.91 9.82 20.04
CA TYR A 490 -4.15 9.74 20.78
C TYR A 490 -4.60 11.10 21.32
N SER A 491 -5.90 11.24 21.55
CA SER A 491 -6.52 12.35 22.27
C SER A 491 -7.50 11.83 23.33
N ILE A 492 -7.71 12.61 24.39
CA ILE A 492 -8.67 12.29 25.45
C ILE A 492 -9.73 13.39 25.48
N VAL A 493 -10.97 12.98 25.26
CA VAL A 493 -12.09 13.88 25.03
C VAL A 493 -13.24 13.56 25.99
N GLY A 494 -14.21 14.46 26.09
CA GLY A 494 -15.43 14.23 26.87
C GLY A 494 -15.33 14.65 28.34
N ALA A 495 -16.43 15.23 28.83
CA ALA A 495 -16.56 15.71 30.20
C ALA A 495 -18.00 15.55 30.71
N PRO A 496 -18.23 15.48 32.04
CA PRO A 496 -19.56 15.41 32.60
C PRO A 496 -20.36 16.67 32.30
N GLU A 497 -21.67 16.52 32.13
CA GLU A 497 -22.59 17.63 31.88
C GLU A 497 -22.44 18.76 32.92
N GLY A 498 -22.31 20.00 32.44
CA GLY A 498 -22.11 21.19 33.27
C GLY A 498 -20.67 21.47 33.71
N SER A 499 -19.70 20.70 33.22
CA SER A 499 -18.26 21.02 33.34
C SER A 499 -17.86 22.12 32.37
N ASP A 500 -16.82 22.88 32.70
CA ASP A 500 -16.25 23.85 31.77
C ASP A 500 -15.56 23.11 30.60
N PRO A 501 -15.82 23.49 29.34
CA PRO A 501 -15.18 22.87 28.18
C PRO A 501 -13.68 23.17 28.17
N VAL A 502 -12.88 22.18 27.78
CA VAL A 502 -11.41 22.25 27.79
C VAL A 502 -10.78 22.03 26.42
N GLU A 503 -11.52 21.45 25.49
CA GLU A 503 -11.06 21.21 24.12
C GLU A 503 -11.16 22.53 23.37
N PHE A 504 -10.05 23.00 22.80
CA PHE A 504 -10.06 24.18 21.94
C PHE A 504 -10.88 23.88 20.69
N ASP A 505 -11.79 24.78 20.32
CA ASP A 505 -12.70 24.61 19.19
C ASP A 505 -12.27 25.50 18.02
N HIS A 506 -12.42 26.82 18.17
CA HIS A 506 -12.03 27.80 17.16
C HIS A 506 -11.82 29.18 17.80
N ILE A 507 -11.28 30.12 17.04
CA ILE A 507 -11.20 31.54 17.41
C ILE A 507 -12.46 32.25 16.94
N SER A 508 -13.03 33.13 17.76
CA SER A 508 -14.19 33.95 17.42
C SER A 508 -13.99 35.43 17.76
N GLY A 509 -14.67 36.31 17.00
CA GLY A 509 -14.73 37.75 17.23
C GLY A 509 -13.88 38.59 16.28
N ALA A 510 -14.32 39.84 16.02
CA ALA A 510 -13.78 40.74 14.98
C ALA A 510 -12.30 41.15 15.13
N ASP A 511 -11.68 40.87 16.29
CA ASP A 511 -10.27 41.14 16.56
C ASP A 511 -9.45 39.84 16.79
N GLY A 512 -10.04 38.65 16.61
CA GLY A 512 -9.37 37.34 16.83
C GLY A 512 -8.99 37.02 18.29
N VAL A 513 -9.56 37.72 19.27
CA VAL A 513 -9.12 37.66 20.68
C VAL A 513 -9.89 36.63 21.53
N SER A 514 -11.05 36.13 21.10
CA SER A 514 -11.85 35.18 21.92
C SER A 514 -11.65 33.74 21.46
N GLN A 515 -11.21 32.87 22.38
CA GLN A 515 -11.12 31.42 22.13
C GLN A 515 -12.43 30.75 22.52
N THR A 516 -12.99 29.95 21.62
CA THR A 516 -14.14 29.09 21.87
C THR A 516 -13.64 27.69 22.26
N TYR A 517 -14.36 27.05 23.18
CA TYR A 517 -14.05 25.69 23.64
C TYR A 517 -15.26 24.78 23.49
N ASN A 518 -15.00 23.51 23.26
CA ASN A 518 -15.99 22.46 23.08
C ASN A 518 -15.84 21.34 24.13
N THR A 519 -16.88 20.53 24.26
CA THR A 519 -16.80 19.21 24.90
C THR A 519 -17.34 18.20 23.90
N PHE A 520 -16.51 17.25 23.51
CA PHE A 520 -16.94 16.17 22.64
C PHE A 520 -18.13 15.41 23.24
N SER A 521 -19.16 15.19 22.41
CA SER A 521 -20.41 14.55 22.82
C SER A 521 -20.75 13.25 22.08
N GLY A 522 -19.91 12.86 21.11
CA GLY A 522 -20.07 11.62 20.34
C GLY A 522 -19.54 10.39 21.06
N ASP A 523 -19.52 9.27 20.34
CA ASP A 523 -18.95 7.99 20.78
C ASP A 523 -17.74 7.64 19.89
N GLY A 524 -16.61 8.27 20.19
CA GLY A 524 -15.40 8.20 19.36
C GLY A 524 -14.36 7.19 19.85
N GLY A 525 -14.46 6.72 21.10
CA GLY A 525 -13.46 5.79 21.58
C GLY A 525 -13.74 5.17 22.95
N PRO A 526 -12.92 4.18 23.32
CA PRO A 526 -13.07 3.48 24.59
C PRO A 526 -13.08 4.40 25.81
N SER A 527 -13.96 4.11 26.77
CA SER A 527 -14.06 4.88 28.01
C SER A 527 -12.83 4.74 28.91
N LEU A 528 -12.29 5.88 29.37
CA LEU A 528 -11.30 6.02 30.44
C LEU A 528 -11.94 6.28 31.82
N GLY A 529 -13.26 6.10 31.94
CA GLY A 529 -14.00 6.47 33.14
C GLY A 529 -13.60 5.71 34.41
N ASN A 530 -12.98 4.54 34.27
CA ASN A 530 -12.55 3.71 35.40
C ASN A 530 -11.03 3.52 35.46
N LEU A 531 -10.50 3.31 36.67
CA LEU A 531 -9.07 3.20 36.93
C LEU A 531 -8.40 2.02 36.18
N PHE A 532 -9.16 0.96 35.89
CA PHE A 532 -8.62 -0.19 35.20
C PHE A 532 -8.35 0.11 33.71
N ASN A 533 -9.31 0.74 33.02
CA ASN A 533 -9.14 1.19 31.65
C ASN A 533 -8.02 2.24 31.56
N ARG A 534 -7.95 3.19 32.51
CA ARG A 534 -6.81 4.13 32.59
C ARG A 534 -5.47 3.43 32.71
N LEU A 535 -5.36 2.39 33.55
CA LEU A 535 -4.12 1.60 33.68
C LEU A 535 -3.78 0.86 32.38
N VAL A 536 -4.77 0.27 31.70
CA VAL A 536 -4.59 -0.41 30.42
C VAL A 536 -4.02 0.56 29.37
N TYR A 537 -4.64 1.72 29.21
CA TYR A 537 -4.22 2.71 28.20
C TYR A 537 -2.93 3.44 28.58
N ALA A 538 -2.69 3.68 29.87
CA ALA A 538 -1.38 4.16 30.36
C ALA A 538 -0.24 3.22 29.98
N ILE A 539 -0.51 1.90 29.96
CA ILE A 539 0.48 0.89 29.52
C ILE A 539 0.59 0.84 27.99
N LYS A 540 -0.54 0.88 27.27
CA LYS A 540 -0.57 0.86 25.79
C LYS A 540 0.25 2.02 25.21
N PHE A 541 -0.03 3.25 25.66
CA PHE A 541 0.63 4.47 25.19
C PHE A 541 1.85 4.87 26.02
N GLN A 542 2.27 4.02 26.96
CA GLN A 542 3.43 4.25 27.83
C GLN A 542 3.41 5.63 28.52
N SER A 543 2.23 6.11 28.91
CA SER A 543 2.01 7.44 29.47
C SER A 543 1.44 7.35 30.89
N GLU A 544 2.24 7.69 31.89
CA GLU A 544 1.78 7.79 33.29
C GLU A 544 0.71 8.86 33.50
N GLN A 545 0.65 9.86 32.62
CA GLN A 545 -0.32 10.97 32.71
C GLN A 545 -1.75 10.49 32.52
N ILE A 546 -1.98 9.44 31.74
CA ILE A 546 -3.30 8.80 31.57
C ILE A 546 -3.85 8.28 32.91
N LEU A 547 -2.97 7.87 33.82
CA LEU A 547 -3.35 7.37 35.14
C LEU A 547 -3.46 8.48 36.19
N LEU A 548 -2.60 9.50 36.10
CA LEU A 548 -2.38 10.49 37.15
C LEU A 548 -3.07 11.85 36.92
N SER A 549 -3.48 12.15 35.69
CA SER A 549 -4.09 13.45 35.36
C SER A 549 -5.51 13.58 35.90
N ASP A 550 -5.78 14.71 36.56
CA ASP A 550 -7.11 15.09 37.05
C ASP A 550 -8.04 15.57 35.92
N ALA A 551 -7.50 15.85 34.73
CA ALA A 551 -8.31 16.22 33.57
C ALA A 551 -9.14 15.04 33.03
N ILE A 552 -8.73 13.80 33.35
CA ILE A 552 -9.45 12.59 32.96
C ILE A 552 -10.54 12.31 34.00
N ASN A 553 -11.78 12.23 33.54
CA ASN A 553 -12.98 12.11 34.36
C ASN A 553 -13.74 10.80 34.06
N SER A 554 -14.99 10.66 34.52
CA SER A 554 -15.80 9.44 34.33
C SER A 554 -16.35 9.28 32.92
N GLU A 555 -16.54 10.38 32.19
CA GLU A 555 -17.06 10.42 30.82
C GLU A 555 -15.94 10.49 29.77
N SER A 556 -14.67 10.58 30.20
CA SER A 556 -13.55 10.67 29.27
C SER A 556 -13.46 9.44 28.38
N GLN A 557 -13.24 9.67 27.09
CA GLN A 557 -12.96 8.66 26.06
C GLN A 557 -11.54 8.87 25.51
N ILE A 558 -10.90 7.81 25.02
CA ILE A 558 -9.60 7.91 24.33
C ILE A 558 -9.77 7.61 22.84
N LEU A 559 -9.43 8.59 22.00
CA LEU A 559 -9.46 8.50 20.54
C LEU A 559 -8.06 8.11 20.05
N TYR A 560 -7.96 7.05 19.25
CA TYR A 560 -6.72 6.58 18.63
C TYR A 560 -7.06 5.65 17.44
N ASP A 561 -6.07 5.38 16.58
CA ASP A 561 -6.27 4.73 15.26
C ASP A 561 -7.36 5.51 14.50
N ARG A 562 -7.04 6.79 14.22
CA ARG A 562 -7.98 7.82 13.76
C ARG A 562 -7.95 8.05 12.24
N ASP A 563 -6.99 7.44 11.57
CA ASP A 563 -6.86 7.45 10.11
C ASP A 563 -8.04 6.68 9.47
N PRO A 564 -8.74 7.26 8.47
CA PRO A 564 -9.88 6.62 7.83
C PRO A 564 -9.56 5.25 7.21
N ILE A 565 -8.44 5.12 6.50
CA ILE A 565 -8.00 3.87 5.85
C ILE A 565 -7.73 2.81 6.90
N GLU A 566 -6.96 3.13 7.96
CA GLU A 566 -6.63 2.18 9.02
C GLU A 566 -7.90 1.65 9.73
N ARG A 567 -8.90 2.51 9.94
CA ARG A 567 -10.18 2.11 10.56
C ARG A 567 -11.00 1.22 9.66
N VAL A 568 -11.10 1.54 8.37
CA VAL A 568 -11.78 0.69 7.38
C VAL A 568 -11.06 -0.66 7.26
N GLN A 569 -9.72 -0.67 7.24
CA GLN A 569 -8.93 -1.90 7.17
C GLN A 569 -9.13 -2.78 8.41
N ALA A 570 -9.34 -2.18 9.58
CA ALA A 570 -9.67 -2.91 10.79
C ALA A 570 -11.09 -3.51 10.75
N ALA A 571 -12.07 -2.77 10.21
CA ALA A 571 -13.44 -3.23 10.05
C ALA A 571 -13.55 -4.37 8.99
N ALA A 572 -12.79 -4.27 7.89
CA ALA A 572 -12.78 -5.24 6.79
C ALA A 572 -11.34 -5.62 6.37
N PRO A 573 -10.62 -6.42 7.18
CA PRO A 573 -9.22 -6.77 6.93
C PRO A 573 -8.97 -7.65 5.70
N TYR A 574 -10.05 -8.09 5.05
CA TYR A 574 -10.04 -8.93 3.85
C TYR A 574 -10.13 -8.13 2.55
N LEU A 575 -10.31 -6.82 2.63
CA LEU A 575 -10.30 -5.92 1.48
C LEU A 575 -8.88 -5.36 1.30
N THR A 576 -8.55 -5.08 0.04
CA THR A 576 -7.48 -4.16 -0.31
C THR A 576 -8.12 -2.78 -0.45
N LEU A 577 -7.61 -1.76 0.23
CA LEU A 577 -8.19 -0.41 0.17
C LEU A 577 -7.47 0.44 -0.88
N ASP A 578 -8.19 1.40 -1.46
CA ASP A 578 -7.61 2.46 -2.27
C ASP A 578 -6.67 3.32 -1.41
N SER A 579 -5.59 3.81 -2.02
CA SER A 579 -4.62 4.66 -1.35
C SER A 579 -5.07 6.11 -1.21
N ASP A 580 -6.07 6.53 -1.98
CA ASP A 580 -6.62 7.89 -2.00
C ASP A 580 -8.01 7.93 -1.33
N THR A 581 -8.12 8.74 -0.27
CA THR A 581 -9.38 8.97 0.46
C THR A 581 -9.76 10.41 0.41
N TYR A 582 -11.07 10.67 0.31
CA TYR A 582 -11.59 12.02 0.12
C TYR A 582 -12.69 12.33 1.13
N ALA A 583 -12.82 13.60 1.48
CA ALA A 583 -13.84 14.08 2.38
C ALA A 583 -14.92 14.87 1.64
N SER A 584 -16.18 14.58 1.96
CA SER A 584 -17.34 15.29 1.44
C SER A 584 -18.34 15.56 2.57
N VAL A 585 -19.24 16.52 2.35
CA VAL A 585 -20.36 16.78 3.24
C VAL A 585 -21.51 15.88 2.83
N VAL A 586 -21.96 15.03 3.74
CA VAL A 586 -23.06 14.09 3.53
C VAL A 586 -24.05 14.20 4.68
N ASP A 587 -25.29 14.57 4.36
CA ASP A 587 -26.40 14.72 5.31
C ASP A 587 -26.04 15.65 6.49
N GLY A 588 -25.30 16.74 6.23
CA GLY A 588 -24.82 17.71 7.23
C GLY A 588 -23.67 17.21 8.11
N GLN A 589 -22.99 16.14 7.71
CA GLN A 589 -21.83 15.57 8.40
C GLN A 589 -20.63 15.53 7.46
N LEU A 590 -19.44 15.85 7.96
CA LEU A 590 -18.22 15.58 7.22
C LEU A 590 -17.89 14.08 7.30
N VAL A 591 -17.78 13.43 6.14
CA VAL A 591 -17.46 12.00 6.04
C VAL A 591 -16.28 11.79 5.09
N TRP A 592 -15.38 10.90 5.48
CA TRP A 592 -14.34 10.36 4.60
C TRP A 592 -14.92 9.18 3.83
N ILE A 593 -14.72 9.15 2.52
CA ILE A 593 -15.14 8.05 1.66
C ILE A 593 -13.89 7.26 1.25
N VAL A 594 -13.95 5.94 1.44
CA VAL A 594 -12.83 5.01 1.19
C VAL A 594 -13.31 3.88 0.30
N ASP A 595 -12.56 3.60 -0.76
CA ASP A 595 -12.87 2.55 -1.72
C ASP A 595 -12.20 1.22 -1.32
N GLY A 596 -12.95 0.12 -1.45
CA GLY A 596 -12.54 -1.21 -1.00
C GLY A 596 -12.66 -2.26 -2.10
N TYR A 597 -11.54 -2.92 -2.37
CA TYR A 597 -11.39 -3.91 -3.42
C TYR A 597 -11.42 -5.34 -2.89
N THR A 598 -12.08 -6.23 -3.63
CA THR A 598 -11.75 -7.66 -3.55
C THR A 598 -10.72 -8.01 -4.60
N THR A 599 -9.71 -8.77 -4.18
CA THR A 599 -8.57 -9.12 -5.02
C THR A 599 -8.22 -10.60 -4.89
N THR A 600 -7.64 -11.17 -5.94
CA THR A 600 -7.01 -12.50 -5.89
C THR A 600 -5.92 -12.59 -6.94
N ASN A 601 -5.00 -13.55 -6.78
CA ASN A 601 -3.97 -13.89 -7.75
C ASN A 601 -4.17 -15.28 -8.37
N ALA A 602 -5.35 -15.86 -8.15
CA ALA A 602 -5.70 -17.22 -8.53
C ALA A 602 -6.75 -17.30 -9.64
N TYR A 603 -6.98 -16.21 -10.39
CA TYR A 603 -7.86 -16.22 -11.57
C TYR A 603 -7.14 -16.87 -12.77
N PRO A 604 -7.62 -18.01 -13.32
CA PRO A 604 -6.94 -18.70 -14.42
C PRO A 604 -6.76 -17.83 -15.66
N TYR A 605 -5.60 -17.91 -16.32
CA TYR A 605 -5.23 -17.17 -17.53
C TYR A 605 -5.18 -15.64 -17.42
N SER A 606 -5.64 -15.02 -16.32
CA SER A 606 -5.57 -13.57 -16.15
C SER A 606 -4.15 -13.12 -15.78
N THR A 607 -3.67 -12.05 -16.43
CA THR A 607 -2.33 -11.51 -16.24
C THR A 607 -2.13 -10.89 -14.86
N GLN A 608 -0.98 -11.21 -14.24
CA GLN A 608 -0.60 -10.71 -12.92
C GLN A 608 0.06 -9.33 -12.97
N VAL A 609 -0.44 -8.40 -12.16
CA VAL A 609 0.12 -7.05 -11.93
C VAL A 609 0.12 -6.71 -10.44
N SER A 610 0.92 -5.76 -9.97
CA SER A 610 0.75 -5.17 -8.63
C SER A 610 -0.11 -3.91 -8.73
N ILE A 611 -1.02 -3.71 -7.78
CA ILE A 611 -1.79 -2.47 -7.68
C ILE A 611 -0.84 -1.29 -7.46
N GLU A 612 0.05 -1.39 -6.48
CA GLU A 612 0.95 -0.31 -6.05
C GLU A 612 1.99 0.05 -7.11
N GLU A 613 2.49 -0.93 -7.87
CA GLU A 613 3.43 -0.67 -8.98
C GLU A 613 2.72 -0.01 -10.17
N GLU A 614 1.47 -0.40 -10.48
CA GLU A 614 0.70 0.18 -11.58
C GLU A 614 0.03 1.52 -11.22
N ALA A 615 -0.22 1.75 -9.93
CA ALA A 615 -0.74 3.00 -9.38
C ALA A 615 0.34 4.10 -9.29
N ALA A 616 1.63 3.76 -9.37
CA ALA A 616 2.72 4.72 -9.29
C ALA A 616 2.71 5.72 -10.47
N ASP A 617 2.72 7.02 -10.15
CA ASP A 617 2.76 8.13 -11.10
C ASP A 617 3.41 9.38 -10.47
N SER A 618 3.11 10.59 -10.97
CA SER A 618 3.69 11.83 -10.43
C SER A 618 3.11 12.28 -9.10
N ASN A 619 1.91 11.79 -8.74
CA ASN A 619 1.23 12.07 -7.47
C ASN A 619 1.44 10.90 -6.48
N THR A 620 1.40 9.66 -6.98
CA THR A 620 1.54 8.46 -6.15
C THR A 620 2.96 7.88 -6.25
N PRO A 621 3.76 7.85 -5.16
CA PRO A 621 5.12 7.35 -5.21
C PRO A 621 5.18 5.83 -5.45
N ALA A 622 6.20 5.40 -6.18
CA ALA A 622 6.44 3.96 -6.40
C ALA A 622 6.80 3.23 -5.10
N PRO A 623 6.35 1.97 -4.91
CA PRO A 623 6.66 1.19 -3.72
C PRO A 623 8.16 0.89 -3.64
N THR A 624 8.71 0.96 -2.43
CA THR A 624 10.15 0.68 -2.19
C THR A 624 10.48 -0.81 -2.05
N LEU A 625 9.45 -1.64 -1.84
CA LEU A 625 9.56 -3.08 -1.67
C LEU A 625 8.64 -3.78 -2.67
N PRO A 626 9.00 -5.00 -3.15
CA PRO A 626 8.12 -5.78 -4.00
C PRO A 626 6.80 -6.08 -3.29
N THR A 627 5.71 -5.82 -3.98
CA THR A 627 4.33 -6.01 -3.52
C THR A 627 3.75 -7.33 -4.07
N GLN A 628 2.61 -7.75 -3.54
CA GLN A 628 1.99 -9.00 -4.00
C GLN A 628 1.22 -8.77 -5.30
N PRO A 629 1.43 -9.60 -6.34
CA PRO A 629 0.66 -9.46 -7.56
C PRO A 629 -0.78 -9.95 -7.34
N ILE A 630 -1.70 -9.30 -8.04
CA ILE A 630 -3.09 -9.70 -8.22
C ILE A 630 -3.34 -10.03 -9.69
N ASN A 631 -4.41 -10.75 -9.98
CA ASN A 631 -4.90 -10.94 -11.35
C ASN A 631 -6.43 -10.89 -11.46
N TYR A 632 -7.06 -10.26 -10.47
CA TYR A 632 -8.49 -9.99 -10.41
C TYR A 632 -8.69 -8.84 -9.43
N ILE A 633 -9.57 -7.90 -9.77
CA ILE A 633 -9.95 -6.78 -8.92
C ILE A 633 -11.41 -6.38 -9.19
N ARG A 634 -12.17 -6.11 -8.13
CA ARG A 634 -13.49 -5.48 -8.19
C ARG A 634 -13.60 -4.41 -7.12
N ASN A 635 -14.22 -3.27 -7.46
CA ASN A 635 -14.65 -2.24 -6.52
C ASN A 635 -15.90 -2.73 -5.78
N SER A 636 -15.69 -3.55 -4.76
CA SER A 636 -16.75 -4.33 -4.12
C SER A 636 -17.38 -3.64 -2.93
N VAL A 637 -16.70 -2.69 -2.30
CA VAL A 637 -17.18 -2.01 -1.10
C VAL A 637 -16.90 -0.53 -1.17
N LYS A 638 -17.89 0.29 -0.84
CA LYS A 638 -17.72 1.71 -0.50
C LYS A 638 -17.80 1.84 1.02
N ALA A 639 -16.83 2.50 1.63
CA ALA A 639 -16.81 2.71 3.07
C ALA A 639 -16.89 4.21 3.38
N THR A 640 -17.53 4.54 4.50
CA THR A 640 -17.55 5.91 5.03
C THR A 640 -17.04 5.93 6.45
N VAL A 641 -16.23 6.92 6.79
CA VAL A 641 -15.79 7.21 8.17
C VAL A 641 -16.26 8.61 8.55
N ASN A 642 -17.14 8.70 9.55
CA ASN A 642 -17.59 10.01 10.03
C ASN A 642 -16.43 10.76 10.70
N ALA A 643 -16.15 11.99 10.28
CA ALA A 643 -15.02 12.77 10.78
C ALA A 643 -15.18 13.23 12.24
N TYR A 644 -16.41 13.25 12.78
CA TYR A 644 -16.70 13.65 14.15
C TYR A 644 -16.58 12.49 15.14
N ASP A 645 -17.23 11.35 14.90
CA ASP A 645 -17.24 10.21 15.85
C ASP A 645 -16.46 8.98 15.39
N GLY A 646 -15.95 8.96 14.16
CA GLY A 646 -15.13 7.86 13.64
C GLY A 646 -15.91 6.57 13.42
N SER A 647 -17.24 6.64 13.37
CA SER A 647 -18.10 5.51 12.99
C SER A 647 -17.80 5.07 11.55
N VAL A 648 -17.69 3.76 11.35
CA VAL A 648 -17.38 3.16 10.04
C VAL A 648 -18.60 2.43 9.52
N THR A 649 -19.04 2.81 8.32
CA THR A 649 -20.10 2.10 7.60
C THR A 649 -19.54 1.54 6.31
N LEU A 650 -19.77 0.25 6.06
CA LEU A 650 -19.34 -0.44 4.85
C LEU A 650 -20.57 -0.80 4.01
N TYR A 651 -20.62 -0.36 2.76
CA TYR A 651 -21.70 -0.66 1.81
C TYR A 651 -21.23 -1.67 0.76
N ALA A 652 -22.02 -2.72 0.53
CA ALA A 652 -21.74 -3.72 -0.49
C ALA A 652 -22.08 -3.18 -1.88
N TRP A 653 -21.07 -2.69 -2.62
CA TRP A 653 -21.20 -2.00 -3.90
C TRP A 653 -21.41 -2.96 -5.08
N ASP A 654 -20.40 -3.80 -5.38
CA ASP A 654 -20.51 -4.84 -6.40
C ASP A 654 -21.10 -6.12 -5.78
N THR A 655 -22.42 -6.20 -5.73
CA THR A 655 -23.13 -7.35 -5.15
C THR A 655 -23.01 -8.62 -5.99
N ASP A 656 -22.55 -8.54 -7.24
CA ASP A 656 -22.35 -9.69 -8.12
C ASP A 656 -20.97 -10.36 -7.92
N ASP A 657 -20.02 -9.68 -7.26
CA ASP A 657 -18.69 -10.21 -6.97
C ASP A 657 -18.73 -11.46 -6.06
N PRO A 658 -18.28 -12.64 -6.56
CA PRO A 658 -18.27 -13.88 -5.79
C PRO A 658 -17.33 -13.85 -4.57
N ILE A 659 -16.28 -13.03 -4.60
CA ILE A 659 -15.37 -12.87 -3.46
C ILE A 659 -16.07 -12.10 -2.34
N LEU A 660 -16.73 -10.99 -2.66
CA LEU A 660 -17.56 -10.24 -1.71
C LEU A 660 -18.66 -11.12 -1.12
N GLN A 661 -19.42 -11.84 -1.95
CA GLN A 661 -20.48 -12.75 -1.48
C GLN A 661 -19.95 -13.83 -0.54
N THR A 662 -18.70 -14.29 -0.74
CA THR A 662 -18.04 -15.25 0.16
C THR A 662 -17.75 -14.60 1.52
N TRP A 663 -17.27 -13.36 1.55
CA TRP A 663 -17.03 -12.63 2.79
C TRP A 663 -18.31 -12.22 3.52
N GLN A 664 -19.37 -11.86 2.80
CA GLN A 664 -20.71 -11.62 3.37
C GLN A 664 -21.26 -12.85 4.10
N LYS A 665 -20.99 -14.07 3.62
CA LYS A 665 -21.36 -15.31 4.35
C LYS A 665 -20.57 -15.49 5.65
N ILE A 666 -19.32 -15.00 5.69
CA ILE A 666 -18.44 -15.10 6.85
C ILE A 666 -18.79 -14.02 7.89
N PHE A 667 -19.07 -12.79 7.42
CA PHE A 667 -19.39 -11.61 8.23
C PHE A 667 -20.74 -11.01 7.81
N PRO A 668 -21.87 -11.67 8.14
CA PRO A 668 -23.20 -11.28 7.63
C PRO A 668 -23.74 -9.95 8.16
N THR A 669 -23.08 -9.32 9.13
CA THR A 669 -23.51 -8.06 9.75
C THR A 669 -22.50 -6.93 9.57
N SER A 670 -21.42 -7.14 8.80
CA SER A 670 -20.39 -6.12 8.59
C SER A 670 -20.66 -5.20 7.40
N LEU A 671 -21.59 -5.56 6.52
CA LEU A 671 -21.90 -4.83 5.29
C LEU A 671 -23.38 -4.44 5.26
N GLN A 672 -23.63 -3.19 4.90
CA GLN A 672 -24.95 -2.62 4.59
C GLN A 672 -25.25 -2.73 3.10
N SER A 673 -26.53 -2.66 2.73
CA SER A 673 -26.93 -2.63 1.32
C SER A 673 -26.68 -1.24 0.75
N VAL A 674 -26.39 -1.17 -0.55
CA VAL A 674 -26.38 0.12 -1.28
C VAL A 674 -27.74 0.82 -1.18
N ASP A 675 -28.84 0.08 -1.02
CA ASP A 675 -30.18 0.63 -0.79
C ASP A 675 -30.27 1.53 0.46
N GLU A 676 -29.32 1.42 1.40
CA GLU A 676 -29.26 2.22 2.62
C GLU A 676 -28.44 3.51 2.45
N MET A 677 -27.76 3.70 1.31
CA MET A 677 -27.01 4.92 1.01
C MET A 677 -27.95 6.10 0.73
N SER A 678 -27.64 7.27 1.32
CA SER A 678 -28.36 8.50 1.03
C SER A 678 -28.08 8.98 -0.39
N GLY A 679 -29.01 9.76 -0.95
CA GLY A 679 -28.81 10.39 -2.26
C GLY A 679 -27.65 11.38 -2.24
N ASP A 680 -27.41 12.02 -1.09
CA ASP A 680 -26.30 12.93 -0.87
C ASP A 680 -24.96 12.18 -0.91
N LEU A 681 -24.84 11.04 -0.20
CA LEU A 681 -23.65 10.19 -0.28
C LEU A 681 -23.38 9.71 -1.71
N LEU A 682 -24.41 9.21 -2.41
CA LEU A 682 -24.27 8.77 -3.80
C LEU A 682 -23.80 9.90 -4.72
N SER A 683 -24.22 11.15 -4.45
CA SER A 683 -23.83 12.30 -5.28
C SER A 683 -22.33 12.59 -5.23
N HIS A 684 -21.63 12.15 -4.18
CA HIS A 684 -20.19 12.28 -3.98
C HIS A 684 -19.38 11.02 -4.30
N VAL A 685 -20.02 9.86 -4.50
CA VAL A 685 -19.28 8.64 -4.86
C VAL A 685 -18.59 8.83 -6.21
N ARG A 686 -17.27 8.60 -6.24
CA ARG A 686 -16.41 8.60 -7.43
C ARG A 686 -16.01 7.19 -7.89
N TYR A 687 -15.54 7.07 -9.12
CA TYR A 687 -14.93 5.84 -9.63
C TYR A 687 -13.50 5.75 -9.09
N PRO A 688 -13.08 4.64 -8.48
CA PRO A 688 -11.88 4.60 -7.66
C PRO A 688 -10.59 4.68 -8.48
N GLU A 689 -9.61 5.41 -7.95
CA GLU A 689 -8.43 5.83 -8.70
C GLU A 689 -7.44 4.68 -8.93
N ASP A 690 -7.07 3.91 -7.89
CA ASP A 690 -6.07 2.85 -8.02
C ASP A 690 -6.54 1.72 -8.96
N MET A 691 -7.81 1.34 -8.88
CA MET A 691 -8.39 0.38 -9.82
C MET A 691 -8.39 0.91 -11.25
N PHE A 692 -8.69 2.20 -11.46
CA PHE A 692 -8.60 2.80 -12.79
C PHE A 692 -7.15 2.83 -13.30
N LYS A 693 -6.17 3.10 -12.43
CA LYS A 693 -4.73 3.04 -12.77
C LYS A 693 -4.30 1.64 -13.20
N VAL A 694 -4.79 0.59 -12.53
CA VAL A 694 -4.60 -0.80 -12.96
C VAL A 694 -5.28 -1.06 -14.31
N GLN A 695 -6.55 -0.66 -14.47
CA GLN A 695 -7.32 -0.89 -15.70
C GLN A 695 -6.71 -0.20 -16.92
N ARG A 696 -6.25 1.06 -16.80
CA ARG A 696 -5.56 1.75 -17.90
C ARG A 696 -4.24 1.06 -18.25
N SER A 697 -3.50 0.54 -17.27
CA SER A 697 -2.26 -0.20 -17.53
C SER A 697 -2.53 -1.51 -18.29
N ILE A 698 -3.57 -2.24 -17.90
CA ILE A 698 -4.04 -3.42 -18.65
C ILE A 698 -4.45 -3.01 -20.08
N LEU A 699 -5.29 -1.98 -20.23
CA LEU A 699 -5.78 -1.54 -21.54
C LEU A 699 -4.69 -1.01 -22.47
N ALA A 700 -3.53 -0.58 -21.96
CA ALA A 700 -2.39 -0.20 -22.79
C ALA A 700 -2.01 -1.29 -23.81
N THR A 701 -2.22 -2.57 -23.49
CA THR A 701 -2.00 -3.67 -24.43
C THR A 701 -3.25 -4.51 -24.70
N TYR A 702 -4.14 -4.69 -23.72
CA TYR A 702 -5.33 -5.55 -23.83
C TYR A 702 -6.54 -4.89 -24.52
N HIS A 703 -6.41 -3.66 -25.03
CA HIS A 703 -7.39 -3.13 -26.00
C HIS A 703 -7.36 -3.91 -27.32
N VAL A 704 -6.21 -4.50 -27.68
CA VAL A 704 -6.08 -5.42 -28.83
C VAL A 704 -6.68 -6.78 -28.46
N THR A 705 -7.83 -7.11 -29.05
CA THR A 705 -8.60 -8.32 -28.72
C THR A 705 -8.27 -9.54 -29.59
N ASP A 706 -7.57 -9.37 -30.71
CA ASP A 706 -7.09 -10.46 -31.57
C ASP A 706 -5.71 -10.96 -31.11
N ALA A 707 -5.62 -12.24 -30.77
CA ALA A 707 -4.40 -12.85 -30.27
C ALA A 707 -3.20 -12.81 -31.25
N ALA A 708 -3.46 -12.87 -32.57
CA ALA A 708 -2.38 -12.87 -33.56
C ALA A 708 -1.77 -11.47 -33.72
N GLU A 709 -2.59 -10.42 -33.64
CA GLU A 709 -2.15 -9.02 -33.58
C GLU A 709 -1.45 -8.71 -32.26
N TYR A 710 -2.06 -9.09 -31.13
CA TYR A 710 -1.51 -8.88 -29.79
C TYR A 710 -0.10 -9.51 -29.66
N TYR A 711 0.10 -10.73 -30.18
CA TYR A 711 1.40 -11.40 -30.19
C TYR A 711 2.52 -10.58 -30.85
N ASN A 712 2.19 -9.81 -31.89
CA ASN A 712 3.14 -8.99 -32.64
C ASN A 712 3.40 -7.62 -32.00
N GLN A 713 2.59 -7.18 -31.03
CA GLN A 713 2.70 -5.89 -30.35
C GLN A 713 2.71 -4.68 -31.30
N THR A 714 2.14 -4.81 -32.51
CA THR A 714 2.17 -3.75 -33.53
C THR A 714 1.26 -2.57 -33.20
N ASN A 715 0.25 -2.80 -32.37
CA ASN A 715 -0.69 -1.79 -31.87
C ASN A 715 -0.66 -1.74 -30.33
N ALA A 716 0.51 -1.95 -29.72
CA ALA A 716 0.66 -1.77 -28.29
C ALA A 716 0.75 -0.27 -27.96
N TRP A 717 0.11 0.15 -26.88
CA TRP A 717 0.17 1.50 -26.35
C TRP A 717 0.92 1.53 -25.02
N GLU A 718 1.24 2.73 -24.56
CA GLU A 718 1.78 3.01 -23.24
C GLU A 718 1.17 4.29 -22.68
N LEU A 719 1.26 4.45 -21.36
CA LEU A 719 0.84 5.66 -20.67
C LEU A 719 1.89 6.76 -20.91
N PRO A 720 1.48 8.00 -21.24
CA PRO A 720 2.43 9.09 -21.41
C PRO A 720 3.10 9.45 -20.08
N LEU A 721 4.34 9.92 -20.18
CA LEU A 721 5.03 10.54 -19.05
C LEU A 721 4.39 11.89 -18.71
N ASP A 722 4.42 12.24 -17.43
CA ASP A 722 3.96 13.54 -16.96
C ASP A 722 4.88 14.65 -17.52
N PRO A 723 4.35 15.58 -18.34
CA PRO A 723 5.14 16.66 -18.91
C PRO A 723 5.59 17.74 -17.90
N THR A 724 5.01 17.77 -16.70
CA THR A 724 5.30 18.72 -15.63
C THR A 724 6.40 18.20 -14.69
N ALA A 725 6.58 16.88 -14.63
CA ALA A 725 7.64 16.24 -13.86
C ALA A 725 9.01 16.42 -14.51
N SER A 726 10.08 16.27 -13.70
CA SER A 726 11.44 16.29 -14.24
C SER A 726 11.66 15.15 -15.24
N ALA A 727 12.32 15.41 -16.37
CA ALA A 727 12.55 14.43 -17.41
C ALA A 727 13.32 13.18 -16.93
N ASP A 728 14.14 13.33 -15.88
CA ASP A 728 14.91 12.24 -15.28
C ASP A 728 14.06 11.30 -14.40
N ALA A 729 12.91 11.77 -13.91
CA ALA A 729 12.06 10.99 -13.00
C ALA A 729 11.23 9.91 -13.73
N GLN A 730 10.98 10.07 -15.03
CA GLN A 730 10.21 9.14 -15.87
C GLN A 730 8.85 8.73 -15.26
N LEU A 731 8.19 9.66 -14.56
CA LEU A 731 6.90 9.43 -13.91
C LEU A 731 5.78 9.48 -14.96
N ARG A 732 4.83 8.55 -14.85
CA ARG A 732 3.62 8.51 -15.68
C ARG A 732 2.70 9.68 -15.32
N GLN A 733 1.88 10.11 -16.26
CA GLN A 733 0.83 11.09 -15.97
C GLN A 733 -0.28 10.44 -15.13
N PRO A 734 -0.78 11.06 -14.04
CA PRO A 734 -1.90 10.56 -13.26
C PRO A 734 -3.20 10.67 -14.07
N PRO A 735 -4.24 9.90 -13.71
CA PRO A 735 -5.58 10.16 -14.21
C PRO A 735 -6.14 11.43 -13.58
N TYR A 736 -7.14 12.04 -14.19
CA TYR A 736 -7.75 13.27 -13.65
C TYR A 736 -9.27 13.17 -13.60
N TYR A 737 -9.85 13.57 -12.47
CA TYR A 737 -11.27 13.81 -12.33
C TYR A 737 -11.67 15.14 -12.99
N LEU A 738 -12.77 15.13 -13.74
CA LEU A 738 -13.34 16.30 -14.39
C LEU A 738 -14.80 16.03 -14.81
N THR A 739 -15.69 17.01 -14.66
CA THR A 739 -16.99 17.00 -15.34
C THR A 739 -16.83 17.29 -16.83
N MET A 740 -17.16 16.31 -17.66
CA MET A 740 -17.05 16.43 -19.11
C MET A 740 -18.14 15.66 -19.83
N GLN A 741 -18.41 16.10 -21.05
CA GLN A 741 -19.28 15.42 -21.99
C GLN A 741 -18.47 14.53 -22.93
N MET A 742 -18.66 13.21 -22.82
CA MET A 742 -18.11 12.27 -23.78
C MET A 742 -18.95 12.27 -25.08
N PRO A 743 -18.34 12.00 -26.25
CA PRO A 743 -19.07 11.97 -27.52
C PRO A 743 -20.32 11.06 -27.49
N GLY A 744 -21.49 11.66 -27.72
CA GLY A 744 -22.78 10.96 -27.74
C GLY A 744 -23.32 10.55 -26.37
N GLN A 745 -22.78 11.11 -25.28
CA GLN A 745 -23.23 10.93 -23.90
C GLN A 745 -23.63 12.26 -23.28
N ASP A 746 -24.35 12.20 -22.17
CA ASP A 746 -24.64 13.39 -21.35
C ASP A 746 -23.39 13.76 -20.52
N PRO A 747 -23.24 15.03 -20.11
CA PRO A 747 -22.15 15.46 -19.24
C PRO A 747 -22.15 14.70 -17.92
N ALA A 748 -20.98 14.22 -17.51
CA ALA A 748 -20.82 13.49 -16.25
C ALA A 748 -19.43 13.72 -15.67
N PHE A 749 -19.37 13.77 -14.34
CA PHE A 749 -18.09 13.70 -13.63
C PHE A 749 -17.41 12.37 -13.94
N SER A 750 -16.20 12.46 -14.45
CA SER A 750 -15.50 11.34 -15.05
C SER A 750 -14.02 11.34 -14.64
N LEU A 751 -13.43 10.15 -14.57
CA LEU A 751 -11.99 9.95 -14.39
C LEU A 751 -11.38 9.54 -15.73
N TYR A 752 -10.37 10.27 -16.22
CA TYR A 752 -9.81 9.97 -17.55
C TYR A 752 -8.30 9.74 -17.54
N SER A 753 -7.83 9.05 -18.58
CA SER A 753 -6.42 8.92 -18.93
C SER A 753 -6.21 8.85 -20.44
N THR A 754 -4.96 8.99 -20.87
CA THR A 754 -4.58 9.05 -22.28
C THR A 754 -3.53 8.00 -22.63
N PHE A 755 -3.44 7.67 -23.92
CA PHE A 755 -2.52 6.68 -24.44
C PHE A 755 -1.72 7.21 -25.63
N ILE A 756 -0.46 6.79 -25.69
CA ILE A 756 0.44 7.00 -26.82
C ILE A 756 0.95 5.64 -27.33
N PRO A 757 1.44 5.54 -28.58
CA PRO A 757 1.98 4.28 -29.08
C PRO A 757 3.20 3.84 -28.27
N MET A 758 3.27 2.56 -27.92
CA MET A 758 4.46 1.97 -27.31
C MET A 758 5.60 2.01 -28.33
N VAL A 759 6.72 2.65 -27.99
CA VAL A 759 7.88 2.73 -28.90
C VAL A 759 9.00 1.81 -28.46
N SER A 760 9.20 0.72 -29.20
CA SER A 760 10.34 -0.19 -29.00
C SER A 760 11.58 0.33 -29.74
N GLY A 761 12.42 1.17 -29.12
CA GLY A 761 13.71 1.63 -29.66
C GLY A 761 14.05 3.10 -29.37
N ASP A 762 15.04 3.68 -30.07
CA ASP A 762 15.51 5.08 -29.87
C ASP A 762 14.52 6.17 -30.34
N GLY A 763 13.29 5.82 -30.69
CA GLY A 763 12.28 6.75 -31.20
C GLY A 763 11.39 7.30 -30.09
N THR A 764 10.89 8.54 -30.27
CA THR A 764 9.93 9.17 -29.36
C THR A 764 8.69 9.59 -30.16
N ARG A 765 7.73 8.67 -30.34
CA ARG A 765 6.44 9.00 -30.97
C ARG A 765 5.44 9.30 -29.85
N ASN A 766 5.06 10.56 -29.72
CA ASN A 766 4.15 11.04 -28.65
C ASN A 766 2.91 11.66 -29.31
N VAL A 767 2.20 10.88 -30.13
CA VAL A 767 0.91 11.25 -30.71
C VAL A 767 -0.19 10.59 -29.90
N LEU A 768 -1.30 11.29 -29.69
CA LEU A 768 -2.42 10.74 -28.94
C LEU A 768 -3.09 9.64 -29.77
N THR A 769 -3.22 8.43 -29.22
CA THR A 769 -3.80 7.27 -29.92
C THR A 769 -5.05 6.74 -29.23
N GLY A 770 -5.15 6.91 -27.91
CA GLY A 770 -6.33 6.53 -27.13
C GLY A 770 -6.66 7.55 -26.05
N TYR A 771 -7.94 7.64 -25.72
CA TYR A 771 -8.46 8.41 -24.58
C TYR A 771 -9.49 7.55 -23.84
N LEU A 772 -9.24 7.22 -22.58
CA LEU A 772 -10.12 6.40 -21.76
C LEU A 772 -10.77 7.28 -20.70
N SER A 773 -12.09 7.17 -20.57
CA SER A 773 -12.88 7.81 -19.52
C SER A 773 -13.70 6.76 -18.78
N ALA A 774 -13.75 6.88 -17.45
CA ALA A 774 -14.68 6.15 -16.57
C ALA A 774 -15.71 7.14 -16.04
N ASN A 775 -17.00 6.87 -16.26
CA ASN A 775 -18.06 7.65 -15.63
C ASN A 775 -18.00 7.44 -14.10
N ALA A 776 -17.76 8.53 -13.38
CA ALA A 776 -17.60 8.57 -11.93
C ALA A 776 -18.82 9.19 -11.23
N ASN A 777 -19.95 9.35 -11.93
CA ASN A 777 -21.19 9.88 -11.37
C ASN A 777 -22.14 8.74 -10.96
N ALA A 778 -22.24 8.49 -9.64
CA ALA A 778 -23.11 7.44 -9.13
C ALA A 778 -24.60 7.85 -9.04
N GLY A 779 -24.93 9.10 -9.36
CA GLY A 779 -26.28 9.65 -9.23
C GLY A 779 -26.56 10.20 -7.83
N ASN A 780 -27.78 10.71 -7.61
CA ASN A 780 -28.19 11.36 -6.37
C ASN A 780 -29.53 10.83 -5.82
N VAL A 781 -30.01 9.70 -6.35
CA VAL A 781 -31.26 9.07 -5.93
C VAL A 781 -30.95 8.11 -4.79
N PRO A 782 -31.55 8.26 -3.59
CA PRO A 782 -31.25 7.40 -2.44
C PRO A 782 -31.41 5.91 -2.77
N GLY A 783 -30.36 5.14 -2.51
CA GLY A 783 -30.31 3.70 -2.74
C GLY A 783 -30.22 3.24 -4.20
N GLU A 784 -30.17 4.14 -5.18
CA GLU A 784 -30.15 3.80 -6.61
C GLU A 784 -28.86 4.32 -7.27
N VAL A 785 -27.98 3.40 -7.66
CA VAL A 785 -26.77 3.72 -8.44
C VAL A 785 -27.16 3.97 -9.89
N ALA A 786 -26.66 5.06 -10.46
CA ALA A 786 -26.87 5.41 -11.87
C ALA A 786 -26.43 4.26 -12.80
N GLU A 787 -27.25 3.95 -13.81
CA GLU A 787 -27.02 2.80 -14.72
C GLU A 787 -25.70 2.92 -15.51
N ASP A 788 -25.22 4.14 -15.73
CA ASP A 788 -24.03 4.48 -16.47
C ASP A 788 -22.77 4.65 -15.61
N TYR A 789 -22.89 4.63 -14.26
CA TYR A 789 -21.73 4.67 -13.36
C TYR A 789 -20.75 3.53 -13.67
N GLY A 790 -19.47 3.85 -13.72
CA GLY A 790 -18.39 2.90 -14.01
C GLY A 790 -18.31 2.46 -15.48
N THR A 791 -19.12 3.03 -16.37
CA THR A 791 -18.99 2.78 -17.81
C THR A 791 -17.66 3.31 -18.31
N LEU A 792 -16.82 2.40 -18.80
CA LEU A 792 -15.54 2.72 -19.45
C LEU A 792 -15.77 3.02 -20.93
N THR A 793 -15.45 4.23 -21.37
CA THR A 793 -15.49 4.65 -22.77
C THR A 793 -14.07 4.90 -23.29
N LEU A 794 -13.67 4.17 -24.32
CA LEU A 794 -12.37 4.31 -24.98
C LEU A 794 -12.55 4.95 -26.37
N LEU A 795 -11.98 6.14 -26.56
CA LEU A 795 -11.89 6.78 -27.86
C LEU A 795 -10.60 6.33 -28.57
N GLU A 796 -10.75 5.64 -29.70
CA GLU A 796 -9.66 5.32 -30.62
C GLU A 796 -9.49 6.46 -31.63
N ILE A 797 -8.32 7.08 -31.65
CA ILE A 797 -8.08 8.30 -32.42
C ILE A 797 -7.66 7.92 -33.84
N GLU A 798 -8.44 8.34 -34.84
CA GLU A 798 -8.17 8.01 -36.24
C GLU A 798 -7.07 8.90 -36.86
N ASN A 799 -6.87 10.10 -36.29
CA ASN A 799 -5.94 11.09 -36.80
C ASN A 799 -4.58 11.01 -36.11
N ASP A 800 -3.61 10.41 -36.80
CA ASP A 800 -2.19 10.33 -36.40
C ASP A 800 -1.47 11.68 -36.18
N SER A 801 -2.14 12.82 -36.42
CA SER A 801 -1.59 14.17 -36.23
C SER A 801 -1.99 14.80 -34.89
N VAL A 802 -2.83 14.16 -34.09
CA VAL A 802 -3.21 14.66 -32.76
C VAL A 802 -2.01 14.54 -31.82
N ASN A 803 -1.62 15.64 -31.20
CA ASN A 803 -0.46 15.71 -30.33
C ASN A 803 -0.71 14.96 -29.01
N GLY A 804 0.21 14.13 -28.54
CA GLY A 804 0.16 13.62 -27.16
C GLY A 804 0.57 14.69 -26.14
N PRO A 805 0.34 14.47 -24.83
CA PRO A 805 0.66 15.45 -23.79
C PRO A 805 2.11 15.95 -23.82
N GLY A 806 3.07 15.03 -24.01
CA GLY A 806 4.49 15.41 -24.11
C GLY A 806 4.82 16.24 -25.35
N GLN A 807 4.10 16.03 -26.46
CA GLN A 807 4.28 16.85 -27.67
C GLN A 807 3.71 18.26 -27.48
N VAL A 808 2.54 18.39 -26.87
CA VAL A 808 1.94 19.69 -26.54
C VAL A 808 2.84 20.48 -25.60
N GLN A 809 3.39 19.85 -24.56
CA GLN A 809 4.32 20.53 -23.66
C GLN A 809 5.57 21.04 -24.40
N ASN A 810 6.11 20.26 -25.34
CA ASN A 810 7.24 20.71 -26.17
C ASN A 810 6.87 21.89 -27.06
N ILE A 811 5.64 21.92 -27.58
CA ILE A 811 5.12 23.04 -28.36
C ILE A 811 5.00 24.29 -27.46
N PHE A 812 4.46 24.17 -26.24
CA PHE A 812 4.41 25.27 -25.27
C PHE A 812 5.81 25.81 -24.94
N ASN A 813 6.75 24.91 -24.63
CA ASN A 813 8.11 25.28 -24.25
C ASN A 813 8.90 25.94 -25.40
N SER A 814 8.63 25.57 -26.66
CA SER A 814 9.31 26.10 -27.84
C SER A 814 8.63 27.32 -28.46
N ASN A 815 7.41 27.66 -28.03
CA ASN A 815 6.72 28.85 -28.50
C ASN A 815 7.40 30.12 -27.98
N GLU A 816 7.85 30.98 -28.90
CA GLU A 816 8.61 32.20 -28.55
C GLU A 816 7.80 33.17 -27.66
N THR A 817 6.48 33.27 -27.85
CA THR A 817 5.64 34.17 -27.04
C THR A 817 5.51 33.65 -25.62
N VAL A 818 5.22 32.35 -25.48
CA VAL A 818 5.12 31.68 -24.17
C VAL A 818 6.45 31.75 -23.44
N ALA A 819 7.55 31.34 -24.08
CA ALA A 819 8.89 31.33 -23.46
C ALA A 819 9.33 32.72 -22.98
N ASN A 820 9.09 33.77 -23.77
CA ASN A 820 9.41 35.14 -23.38
C ASN A 820 8.57 35.60 -22.18
N GLN A 821 7.28 35.28 -22.15
CA GLN A 821 6.43 35.66 -21.02
C GLN A 821 6.74 34.86 -19.75
N LEU A 822 6.98 33.54 -19.85
CA LEU A 822 7.41 32.73 -18.72
C LEU A 822 8.74 33.24 -18.14
N SER A 823 9.71 33.59 -18.98
CA SER A 823 10.96 34.20 -18.52
C SER A 823 10.75 35.56 -17.83
N LEU A 824 9.70 36.31 -18.22
CA LEU A 824 9.30 37.53 -17.52
C LEU A 824 8.56 37.25 -16.19
N LEU A 825 7.97 36.07 -16.01
CA LEU A 825 7.39 35.65 -14.74
C LEU A 825 8.46 35.10 -13.79
N GLU A 826 9.57 34.53 -14.31
CA GLU A 826 10.74 34.05 -13.54
C GLU A 826 11.83 35.13 -13.34
N ARG A 827 11.46 36.37 -13.00
CA ARG A 827 12.45 37.47 -12.95
C ARG A 827 13.44 37.32 -11.80
N GLY A 828 14.73 37.32 -12.14
CA GLY A 828 15.85 37.60 -11.23
C GLY A 828 16.07 36.56 -10.12
N GLY A 829 15.49 35.37 -10.23
CA GLY A 829 15.53 34.33 -9.19
C GLY A 829 14.67 34.65 -7.95
N GLN A 830 13.84 35.69 -8.00
CA GLN A 830 12.95 36.12 -6.90
C GLN A 830 11.56 35.46 -6.97
N THR A 831 11.26 34.86 -8.11
CA THR A 831 9.98 34.24 -8.45
C THR A 831 10.25 32.94 -9.18
N GLN A 832 9.41 31.95 -8.92
CA GLN A 832 9.45 30.64 -9.56
C GLN A 832 8.13 30.41 -10.27
N VAL A 833 8.20 29.96 -11.52
CA VAL A 833 7.03 29.50 -12.27
C VAL A 833 6.83 28.01 -11.96
N LEU A 834 5.60 27.66 -11.63
CA LEU A 834 5.16 26.27 -11.51
C LEU A 834 4.12 26.01 -12.61
N ARG A 835 4.27 24.89 -13.32
CA ARG A 835 3.31 24.48 -14.35
C ARG A 835 2.37 23.47 -13.73
N GLY A 836 1.07 23.73 -13.81
CA GLY A 836 0.07 22.75 -13.41
C GLY A 836 -0.08 21.61 -14.40
N ASN A 837 -0.91 20.65 -14.03
CA ASN A 837 -1.31 19.52 -14.84
C ASN A 837 -1.76 19.95 -16.24
N LEU A 838 -1.37 19.15 -17.23
CA LEU A 838 -1.78 19.33 -18.61
C LEU A 838 -3.06 18.51 -18.85
N LEU A 839 -4.21 19.15 -18.76
CA LEU A 839 -5.51 18.54 -19.03
C LEU A 839 -5.72 18.35 -20.53
N THR A 840 -6.34 17.24 -20.93
CA THR A 840 -6.65 16.90 -22.34
C THR A 840 -8.14 16.59 -22.42
N LEU A 841 -8.89 17.36 -23.19
CA LEU A 841 -10.35 17.29 -23.23
C LEU A 841 -10.87 17.01 -24.64
N PRO A 842 -11.77 16.02 -24.84
CA PRO A 842 -12.32 15.66 -26.14
C PRO A 842 -13.50 16.57 -26.54
N VAL A 843 -13.21 17.84 -26.86
CA VAL A 843 -14.22 18.87 -27.22
C VAL A 843 -14.06 19.34 -28.66
N GLY A 844 -15.13 19.86 -29.25
CA GLY A 844 -15.13 20.46 -30.58
C GLY A 844 -14.76 19.48 -31.70
N GLU A 845 -15.09 18.20 -31.56
CA GLU A 845 -14.63 17.08 -32.43
C GLU A 845 -13.09 16.88 -32.46
N GLY A 846 -12.35 17.58 -31.59
CA GLY A 846 -10.89 17.53 -31.47
C GLY A 846 -10.44 17.33 -30.02
N PHE A 847 -9.23 17.80 -29.71
CA PHE A 847 -8.71 17.81 -28.34
C PHE A 847 -8.23 19.21 -27.95
N LEU A 848 -8.80 19.72 -26.86
CA LEU A 848 -8.36 20.93 -26.20
C LEU A 848 -7.38 20.55 -25.08
N TYR A 849 -6.23 21.21 -25.04
CA TYR A 849 -5.26 21.06 -23.96
C TYR A 849 -5.26 22.31 -23.11
N VAL A 850 -5.31 22.16 -21.80
CA VAL A 850 -5.34 23.27 -20.84
C VAL A 850 -4.27 23.05 -19.78
N GLN A 851 -3.42 24.05 -19.54
CA GLN A 851 -2.39 24.01 -18.51
C GLN A 851 -2.36 25.35 -17.74
N PRO A 852 -2.72 25.35 -16.45
CA PRO A 852 -2.57 26.53 -15.61
C PRO A 852 -1.08 26.79 -15.29
N VAL A 853 -0.72 28.07 -15.16
CA VAL A 853 0.64 28.52 -14.83
C VAL A 853 0.61 29.36 -13.57
N TYR A 854 1.25 28.84 -12.54
CA TYR A 854 1.36 29.46 -11.23
C TYR A 854 2.69 30.19 -11.09
N VAL A 855 2.69 31.22 -10.25
CA VAL A 855 3.90 31.93 -9.86
C VAL A 855 3.92 32.05 -8.34
N GLN A 856 5.06 31.72 -7.76
CA GLN A 856 5.33 31.89 -6.34
C GLN A 856 6.63 32.67 -6.12
N SER A 857 6.82 33.23 -4.92
CA SER A 857 8.09 33.85 -4.52
C SER A 857 9.16 32.78 -4.28
N THR A 858 10.44 33.17 -4.24
CA THR A 858 11.52 32.31 -3.69
C THR A 858 11.90 32.68 -2.25
N GLY A 859 11.16 33.63 -1.64
CA GLY A 859 11.32 34.02 -0.24
C GLY A 859 10.74 33.01 0.76
N GLU A 860 10.85 33.32 2.05
CA GLU A 860 10.43 32.44 3.16
C GLU A 860 8.91 32.19 3.17
N THR A 861 8.10 33.22 2.91
CA THR A 861 6.65 33.10 2.75
C THR A 861 6.32 33.05 1.26
N SER A 862 6.08 31.85 0.74
CA SER A 862 5.80 31.64 -0.68
C SER A 862 4.70 30.62 -0.89
N TYR A 863 3.75 30.98 -1.75
CA TYR A 863 2.63 30.15 -2.14
C TYR A 863 2.30 30.40 -3.63
N PRO A 864 1.84 29.37 -4.37
CA PRO A 864 1.49 29.49 -5.78
C PRO A 864 0.22 30.29 -6.07
N LEU A 865 0.28 31.30 -6.93
CA LEU A 865 -0.91 32.00 -7.45
C LEU A 865 -1.05 31.81 -8.95
N LEU A 866 -2.27 31.58 -9.43
CA LEU A 866 -2.56 31.40 -10.86
C LEU A 866 -2.37 32.71 -11.61
N ARG A 867 -1.41 32.77 -12.53
CA ARG A 867 -1.11 34.00 -13.30
C ARG A 867 -1.51 33.93 -14.76
N ARG A 868 -1.50 32.74 -15.35
CA ARG A 868 -1.80 32.55 -16.77
C ARG A 868 -2.40 31.17 -17.02
N VAL A 869 -3.14 31.04 -18.11
CA VAL A 869 -3.66 29.76 -18.61
C VAL A 869 -3.13 29.55 -20.04
N LEU A 870 -2.48 28.42 -20.26
CA LEU A 870 -2.02 27.96 -21.57
C LEU A 870 -3.10 27.05 -22.16
N VAL A 871 -3.52 27.32 -23.40
CA VAL A 871 -4.43 26.44 -24.12
C VAL A 871 -3.90 26.11 -25.51
N ALA A 872 -4.17 24.90 -25.99
CA ALA A 872 -3.87 24.49 -27.36
C ALA A 872 -5.02 23.70 -27.99
N PHE A 873 -5.23 23.92 -29.29
CA PHE A 873 -6.13 23.14 -30.14
C PHE A 873 -5.52 23.02 -31.53
N GLY A 874 -5.10 21.80 -31.89
CA GLY A 874 -4.29 21.55 -33.08
C GLY A 874 -2.98 22.35 -33.07
N ASP A 875 -2.80 23.24 -34.05
CA ASP A 875 -1.60 24.10 -34.18
C ASP A 875 -1.76 25.48 -33.51
N ASN A 876 -2.97 25.81 -33.02
CA ASN A 876 -3.24 27.09 -32.38
C ASN A 876 -2.93 27.01 -30.89
N ILE A 877 -2.42 28.12 -30.34
CA ILE A 877 -2.06 28.26 -28.93
C ILE A 877 -2.48 29.64 -28.46
N ALA A 878 -3.04 29.69 -27.26
CA ALA A 878 -3.25 30.94 -26.54
C ALA A 878 -2.62 30.87 -25.14
N PHE A 879 -2.25 32.04 -24.63
CA PHE A 879 -1.62 32.21 -23.34
C PHE A 879 -2.09 33.54 -22.77
N GLU A 880 -3.10 33.47 -21.91
CA GLU A 880 -3.86 34.62 -21.42
C GLU A 880 -4.04 34.55 -19.89
N ASP A 881 -4.64 35.58 -19.32
CA ASP A 881 -4.82 35.77 -17.88
C ASP A 881 -6.00 34.94 -17.32
N THR A 882 -6.97 34.63 -18.17
CA THR A 882 -8.17 33.82 -17.86
C THR A 882 -8.36 32.75 -18.93
N LEU A 883 -9.03 31.66 -18.58
CA LEU A 883 -9.39 30.58 -19.48
C LEU A 883 -10.34 31.09 -20.57
N ASP A 884 -11.37 31.87 -20.23
CA ASP A 884 -12.29 32.48 -21.21
C ASP A 884 -11.54 33.28 -22.29
N ALA A 885 -10.61 34.15 -21.89
CA ALA A 885 -9.81 34.92 -22.83
C ALA A 885 -8.88 34.03 -23.67
N ALA A 886 -8.35 32.96 -23.07
CA ALA A 886 -7.51 32.00 -23.75
C ALA A 886 -8.30 31.22 -24.83
N LEU A 887 -9.51 30.76 -24.49
CA LEU A 887 -10.40 30.04 -25.40
C LEU A 887 -10.88 30.92 -26.54
N ASP A 888 -11.35 32.14 -26.26
CA ASP A 888 -11.77 33.07 -27.31
C ASP A 888 -10.62 33.36 -28.28
N LYS A 889 -9.42 33.60 -27.77
CA LYS A 889 -8.25 33.80 -28.63
C LYS A 889 -7.92 32.56 -29.46
N LEU A 890 -8.06 31.37 -28.89
CA LEU A 890 -7.79 30.09 -29.56
C LEU A 890 -8.77 29.84 -30.72
N PHE A 891 -10.05 30.17 -30.53
CA PHE A 891 -11.15 29.95 -31.49
C PHE A 891 -11.54 31.23 -32.26
N LEU A 892 -10.54 32.00 -32.70
CA LEU A 892 -10.70 33.13 -33.62
C LEU A 892 -11.59 34.28 -33.11
N GLY A 893 -11.67 34.45 -31.79
CA GLY A 893 -12.35 35.53 -31.08
C GLY A 893 -13.75 35.18 -30.55
N ASP A 894 -14.19 33.93 -30.69
CA ASP A 894 -15.45 33.40 -30.15
C ASP A 894 -15.29 31.90 -29.94
N SER A 895 -15.11 31.45 -28.70
CA SER A 895 -15.06 30.01 -28.36
C SER A 895 -16.43 29.34 -28.53
N GLY A 896 -17.51 30.11 -28.34
CA GLY A 896 -18.88 29.63 -28.27
C GLY A 896 -19.30 29.09 -26.90
N ALA A 897 -18.44 29.17 -25.88
CA ALA A 897 -18.67 28.69 -24.52
C ALA A 897 -18.14 29.69 -23.48
N ASP A 898 -18.64 29.58 -22.24
CA ASP A 898 -18.25 30.37 -21.08
C ASP A 898 -17.53 29.43 -20.10
N ALA A 899 -16.30 29.76 -19.70
CA ALA A 899 -15.48 28.95 -18.81
C ALA A 899 -15.65 29.35 -17.33
N GLY A 900 -16.39 30.41 -17.03
CA GLY A 900 -16.69 30.86 -15.67
C GLY A 900 -15.65 31.80 -15.05
N ASP A 901 -14.58 32.17 -15.77
CA ASP A 901 -13.53 33.07 -15.25
C ASP A 901 -13.39 34.39 -16.04
N GLY A 902 -14.29 34.64 -16.98
CA GLY A 902 -14.32 35.82 -17.83
C GLY A 902 -14.98 37.06 -17.23
N ASN A 903 -16.02 36.92 -16.39
CA ASN A 903 -16.77 38.04 -15.80
C ASN A 903 -16.55 38.17 -14.29
N LEU A 904 -15.36 38.61 -13.91
CA LEU A 904 -14.95 38.70 -12.51
C LEU A 904 -15.86 39.59 -11.65
N ASP A 905 -16.43 40.68 -12.21
CA ASP A 905 -17.35 41.56 -11.46
C ASP A 905 -18.63 40.82 -11.02
N GLU A 906 -19.12 39.87 -11.82
CA GLU A 906 -20.30 39.06 -11.48
C GLU A 906 -19.97 37.99 -10.44
N VAL A 907 -18.82 37.32 -10.59
CA VAL A 907 -18.33 36.31 -9.65
C VAL A 907 -18.06 36.91 -8.27
N LEU A 908 -17.49 38.11 -8.19
CA LEU A 908 -17.20 38.78 -6.92
C LEU A 908 -18.44 39.35 -6.22
N ASP A 909 -19.56 39.50 -6.94
CA ASP A 909 -20.84 39.94 -6.39
C ASP A 909 -21.72 38.75 -5.91
N ASP A 910 -21.27 37.50 -6.12
CA ASP A 910 -21.97 36.28 -5.72
C ASP A 910 -21.85 36.06 -4.19
N PRO A 911 -22.97 35.92 -3.45
CA PRO A 911 -22.94 35.64 -2.02
C PRO A 911 -22.31 34.29 -1.65
N ASN A 912 -22.24 33.33 -2.58
CA ASN A 912 -21.65 32.00 -2.38
C ASN A 912 -20.13 31.99 -2.62
N VAL A 913 -19.52 33.16 -2.90
CA VAL A 913 -18.10 33.31 -3.20
C VAL A 913 -17.43 34.15 -2.12
N GLU A 914 -16.49 33.53 -1.40
CA GLU A 914 -15.57 34.22 -0.51
C GLU A 914 -14.23 34.46 -1.23
N VAL A 915 -13.81 35.72 -1.24
CA VAL A 915 -12.57 36.16 -1.87
C VAL A 915 -11.54 36.36 -0.77
N PRO A 916 -10.43 35.61 -0.80
CA PRO A 916 -9.36 35.84 0.17
C PRO A 916 -8.76 37.24 -0.03
N ASP A 917 -8.83 38.07 0.99
CA ASP A 917 -8.13 39.34 1.04
C ASP A 917 -6.70 39.12 1.54
N ALA A 918 -5.71 39.65 0.81
CA ALA A 918 -4.29 39.50 1.17
C ALA A 918 -3.91 40.22 2.48
N GLU A 919 -4.77 41.11 3.00
CA GLU A 919 -4.61 41.76 4.31
C GLU A 919 -5.13 40.90 5.48
N ASP A 920 -5.89 39.82 5.20
CA ASP A 920 -6.45 38.92 6.22
C ASP A 920 -5.55 37.70 6.53
N ALA A 921 -4.40 37.56 5.85
CA ALA A 921 -3.39 36.58 6.22
C ALA A 921 -2.86 36.91 7.64
N PRO A 922 -2.71 35.92 8.54
CA PRO A 922 -2.39 36.19 9.94
C PRO A 922 -1.08 36.98 10.07
N GLU A 923 -1.15 38.19 10.64
CA GLU A 923 0.02 38.91 11.11
C GLU A 923 0.76 38.03 12.14
N ASP A 924 2.07 37.87 11.97
CA ASP A 924 2.95 37.14 12.88
C ASP A 924 2.65 37.50 14.34
N VAL A 925 2.60 36.48 15.20
CA VAL A 925 2.48 36.66 16.65
C VAL A 925 3.63 37.55 17.14
N ASP A 926 3.27 38.78 17.51
CA ASP A 926 4.15 39.82 18.01
C ASP A 926 5.01 39.29 19.18
N THR A 927 6.26 38.95 18.90
CA THR A 927 7.27 38.78 19.94
C THR A 927 7.78 40.17 20.32
N ASP A 928 7.11 40.76 21.32
CA ASP A 928 7.45 42.03 21.97
C ASP A 928 8.98 42.29 21.98
N THR A 929 9.43 43.13 21.04
CA THR A 929 10.78 43.68 21.00
C THR A 929 10.71 45.18 21.24
N GLY A 930 10.83 45.54 22.51
CA GLY A 930 11.01 46.92 22.95
C GLY A 930 12.16 47.64 22.25
N GLU A 931 11.82 48.83 21.74
CA GLU A 931 12.65 50.01 21.42
C GLU A 931 14.09 49.82 20.89
N THR A 932 14.25 50.19 19.61
CA THR A 932 15.52 50.51 18.96
C THR A 932 16.22 51.74 19.57
N PRO A 933 17.57 51.71 19.71
CA PRO A 933 18.39 52.86 19.34
C PRO A 933 19.38 52.56 18.21
N ALA A 934 19.62 53.60 17.41
CA ALA A 934 20.42 53.66 16.19
C ALA A 934 21.95 53.36 16.37
N PRO A 935 22.72 53.16 15.27
CA PRO A 935 23.85 52.23 15.19
C PRO A 935 25.20 52.84 15.59
N THR A 936 26.11 52.04 16.13
CA THR A 936 27.55 52.39 16.18
C THR A 936 28.45 51.14 16.13
N THR A 937 29.19 51.04 15.02
CA THR A 937 30.50 50.40 14.77
C THR A 937 30.86 49.02 15.35
N THR A 938 31.17 48.11 14.42
CA THR A 938 31.96 46.87 14.51
C THR A 938 33.21 46.98 15.41
N PRO A 939 33.49 45.96 16.24
CA PRO A 939 34.73 45.18 16.07
C PRO A 939 34.59 43.65 16.21
N GLU A 940 35.61 42.98 15.69
CA GLU A 940 35.95 41.55 15.53
C GLU A 940 35.56 40.51 16.61
N PRO A 941 35.50 39.21 16.23
CA PRO A 941 35.06 38.11 17.07
C PRO A 941 36.15 37.67 18.05
N THR A 942 35.76 37.44 19.31
CA THR A 942 36.57 36.70 20.29
C THR A 942 35.73 35.59 20.91
N THR A 943 36.40 34.47 21.13
CA THR A 943 35.90 33.10 21.29
C THR A 943 35.41 32.73 22.71
N THR A 944 34.60 31.64 22.76
CA THR A 944 34.46 30.63 23.87
C THR A 944 33.38 30.90 24.95
N PRO A 945 32.73 29.88 25.58
CA PRO A 945 32.32 28.50 25.18
C PRO A 945 30.80 28.23 25.36
N ALA A 946 30.28 27.17 24.73
CA ALA A 946 28.97 26.58 25.04
C ALA A 946 29.03 25.66 26.29
N PRO A 947 27.93 25.49 27.04
CA PRO A 947 27.89 24.69 28.25
C PRO A 947 27.63 23.21 27.97
N THR A 948 28.20 22.38 28.83
CA THR A 948 28.07 20.93 28.93
C THR A 948 26.68 20.48 29.39
N THR A 949 26.12 19.46 28.74
CA THR A 949 25.29 18.44 29.39
C THR A 949 25.48 17.09 28.71
N ASP A 950 26.07 16.15 29.45
CA ASP A 950 26.25 14.73 29.13
C ASP A 950 24.92 13.98 29.09
N THR A 951 24.74 13.14 28.07
CA THR A 951 24.35 11.72 28.26
C THR A 951 24.60 10.92 26.97
N SER A 952 25.70 10.16 26.93
CA SER A 952 26.04 9.26 25.82
C SER A 952 25.18 7.99 25.78
N PRO A 953 24.99 7.45 24.57
CA PRO A 953 25.72 6.24 24.17
C PRO A 953 26.73 6.54 23.04
N SER A 954 27.84 5.78 22.99
CA SER A 954 28.90 5.81 21.97
C SER A 954 29.57 7.17 21.64
N GLY A 955 30.25 7.77 22.62
CA GLY A 955 30.92 9.09 22.47
C GLY A 955 32.00 9.19 21.38
N ASP A 956 32.64 8.10 20.95
CA ASP A 956 33.70 8.19 19.94
C ASP A 956 33.12 8.20 18.51
N ALA A 957 32.09 7.39 18.22
CA ALA A 957 31.58 7.24 16.84
C ALA A 957 30.73 8.43 16.37
N TYR A 958 29.94 9.04 17.26
CA TYR A 958 29.14 10.23 16.90
C TYR A 958 30.02 11.47 16.68
N ALA A 959 31.04 11.66 17.51
CA ALA A 959 32.03 12.72 17.33
C ALA A 959 32.85 12.51 16.04
N ASP A 960 33.31 11.28 15.78
CA ASP A 960 34.02 10.94 14.54
C ASP A 960 33.16 11.20 13.29
N LEU A 961 31.84 10.96 13.37
CA LEU A 961 30.90 11.25 12.28
C LEU A 961 30.74 12.76 12.04
N GLN A 962 30.54 13.54 13.11
CA GLN A 962 30.44 15.01 12.98
C GLN A 962 31.72 15.63 12.43
N ASP A 963 32.89 15.19 12.90
CA ASP A 963 34.19 15.66 12.41
C ASP A 963 34.40 15.29 10.94
N ALA A 964 34.05 14.07 10.54
CA ALA A 964 34.13 13.62 9.15
C ALA A 964 33.20 14.40 8.21
N LEU A 965 31.97 14.71 8.65
CA LEU A 965 31.04 15.52 7.87
C LEU A 965 31.48 16.99 7.75
N ALA A 966 32.05 17.55 8.82
CA ALA A 966 32.63 18.90 8.80
C ALA A 966 33.82 18.98 7.83
N ASP A 967 34.71 17.98 7.84
CA ASP A 967 35.84 17.89 6.91
C ASP A 967 35.39 17.75 5.44
N ALA A 968 34.30 17.01 5.19
CA ALA A 968 33.72 16.88 3.86
C ALA A 968 33.12 18.20 3.36
N SER A 969 32.42 18.94 4.24
CA SER A 969 31.90 20.27 3.93
C SER A 969 33.01 21.26 3.61
N GLN A 970 34.09 21.29 4.41
CA GLN A 970 35.22 22.16 4.15
C GLN A 970 35.94 21.80 2.84
N ALA A 971 36.08 20.51 2.54
CA ALA A 971 36.66 20.06 1.27
C ALA A 971 35.80 20.46 0.05
N LEU A 972 34.48 20.50 0.20
CA LEU A 972 33.57 20.99 -0.85
C LEU A 972 33.75 22.49 -1.10
N GLU A 973 33.88 23.30 -0.04
CA GLU A 973 34.16 24.73 -0.13
C GLU A 973 35.53 24.99 -0.79
N ASP A 974 36.58 24.32 -0.33
CA ASP A 974 37.93 24.41 -0.88
C ASP A 974 37.96 24.05 -2.37
N ARG A 975 37.19 23.03 -2.79
CA ARG A 975 37.05 22.63 -4.20
C ARG A 975 36.36 23.71 -5.01
N THR A 976 35.30 24.30 -4.48
CA THR A 976 34.53 25.35 -5.14
C THR A 976 35.39 26.60 -5.34
N GLU A 977 36.18 26.98 -4.33
CA GLU A 977 37.16 28.06 -4.43
C GLU A 977 38.29 27.74 -5.42
N ALA A 978 38.78 26.49 -5.44
CA ALA A 978 39.80 26.06 -6.39
C ALA A 978 39.31 26.13 -7.84
N TYR A 979 38.06 25.73 -8.11
CA TYR A 979 37.45 25.90 -9.45
C TYR A 979 37.24 27.36 -9.81
N ALA A 980 36.81 28.21 -8.87
CA ALA A 980 36.68 29.65 -9.09
C ALA A 980 38.04 30.31 -9.44
N ASN A 981 39.13 29.80 -8.88
CA ASN A 981 40.50 30.25 -9.14
C ASN A 981 41.19 29.52 -10.31
N ASN A 982 40.48 28.61 -10.99
CA ASN A 982 40.99 27.78 -12.09
C ASN A 982 42.21 26.91 -11.68
N ASP A 983 42.31 26.55 -10.41
CA ASP A 983 43.33 25.67 -9.83
C ASP A 983 42.84 24.21 -9.81
N LEU A 984 43.10 23.51 -10.91
CA LEU A 984 42.71 22.11 -11.08
C LEU A 984 43.45 21.15 -10.14
N VAL A 985 44.62 21.54 -9.62
CA VAL A 985 45.37 20.72 -8.68
C VAL A 985 44.75 20.85 -7.29
N GLY A 986 44.44 22.09 -6.86
CA GLY A 986 43.71 22.34 -5.63
C GLY A 986 42.33 21.68 -5.59
N ALA A 987 41.61 21.68 -6.72
CA ALA A 987 40.32 21.00 -6.83
C ALA A 987 40.44 19.48 -6.68
N ALA A 988 41.48 18.86 -7.28
CA ALA A 988 41.73 17.43 -7.14
C ALA A 988 42.18 17.03 -5.72
N GLU A 989 42.97 17.88 -5.05
CA GLU A 989 43.38 17.68 -3.65
C GLU A 989 42.20 17.84 -2.68
N ALA A 990 41.25 18.72 -2.98
CA ALA A 990 40.01 18.89 -2.24
C ALA A 990 39.06 17.70 -2.45
N ASP A 991 38.88 17.20 -3.68
CA ASP A 991 38.09 15.98 -3.96
C ASP A 991 38.65 14.74 -3.23
N ALA A 992 39.98 14.60 -3.15
CA ALA A 992 40.61 13.51 -2.41
C ALA A 992 40.31 13.57 -0.89
N ARG A 993 40.38 14.77 -0.30
CA ARG A 993 40.04 14.99 1.12
C ARG A 993 38.55 14.76 1.40
N MET A 994 37.68 15.17 0.48
CA MET A 994 36.24 14.93 0.57
C MET A 994 35.93 13.42 0.55
N THR A 995 36.59 12.67 -0.34
CA THR A 995 36.40 11.21 -0.43
C THR A 995 36.85 10.51 0.87
N GLU A 996 38.02 10.87 1.40
CA GLU A 996 38.53 10.34 2.68
C GLU A 996 37.63 10.70 3.87
N ALA A 997 37.06 11.90 3.87
CA ALA A 997 36.11 12.34 4.89
C ALA A 997 34.80 11.55 4.83
N LEU A 998 34.26 11.30 3.63
CA LEU A 998 33.05 10.49 3.45
C LEU A 998 33.25 9.02 3.82
N GLU A 999 34.43 8.44 3.53
CA GLU A 999 34.77 7.08 3.97
C GLU A 999 34.81 6.98 5.51
N ARG A 1000 35.41 7.98 6.19
CA ARG A 1000 35.40 8.05 7.66
C ARG A 1000 33.99 8.23 8.23
N ALA A 1001 33.13 9.01 7.56
CA ALA A 1001 31.73 9.18 7.95
C ALA A 1001 30.98 7.84 7.86
N ALA A 1002 31.13 7.10 6.76
CA ALA A 1002 30.51 5.78 6.60
C ALA A 1002 31.02 4.76 7.64
N GLU A 1003 32.31 4.77 7.98
CA GLU A 1003 32.86 3.92 9.05
C GLU A 1003 32.33 4.32 10.44
N ALA A 1004 32.19 5.61 10.72
CA ALA A 1004 31.63 6.12 11.97
C ALA A 1004 30.14 5.79 12.10
N GLU A 1005 29.36 5.93 11.02
CA GLU A 1005 27.96 5.54 10.94
C GLU A 1005 27.78 4.02 11.12
N SER A 1006 28.64 3.20 10.51
CA SER A 1006 28.62 1.74 10.71
C SER A 1006 28.88 1.31 12.15
N ARG A 1007 29.60 2.13 12.93
CA ARG A 1007 29.84 1.93 14.37
C ARG A 1007 28.70 2.46 15.25
N LEU A 1008 27.86 3.36 14.73
CA LEU A 1008 26.63 3.79 15.40
C LEU A 1008 25.50 2.78 15.19
N ASN A 1009 25.50 2.09 14.05
CA ASN A 1009 24.46 1.14 13.65
C ASN A 1009 24.71 -0.32 14.11
N ASN A 1010 25.82 -0.59 14.82
CA ASN A 1010 26.17 -1.88 15.45
C ASN A 1010 26.23 -1.76 16.97
#